data_AF-A0A954VAB2-F1
#
_entry.id   AF-A0A954VAB2-F1
#
_cell.length_a   1.000
_cell.length_b   1.000
_cell.length_c   1.000
_cell.angle_alpha   90.00
_cell.angle_beta   90.00
_cell.angle_gamma   90.00
#
_symmetry.space_group_name_H-M   'P 1'
#
loop_
_entity.id
_entity.type
_entity.pdbx_description
1 polymer ?
#
loop_
_entity_poly.entity_id
_entity_poly.type
_entity_poly.pdbx_seq_one_letter_code
_entity_poly.pdbx_strand_id
1 'polypeptide(L)'
;MKQLTLSLMLFFLCVASPVFGQLRYSLTDLGDLPGGPDDSRANGMNDLGQVVGSSRFADGFPFTSRGGFFWSAGTMTDLGRLPGDIDFWTANGVNNDGIVVGERQSTSTSFQALRWDRRTGEVVVLPELSGTGSTEAEAVNSMGQIVGRSRGMAALWSGDNVSALAPLPDFVASAARDINDLGLVVGISENSEGLRATMWNTLNDTVVDLGDFPGGPDFSQAWAINNLGQVVGTGQTDSGGRAFLWQDGVLRDIGNFGPRGINDETYVVGIGSDETGRAGILWHETFGAHNIHDLVDASADGWRLENAFDINAANQIAGYGRDPDGNLRAFLLTPVPEPSTGLAFLVAIFPAAFMWRRSLRGYVTKQPTFKKVESKVTMQLTRILAILFAMTCTAYGQTYSLVDLGDLPGGTNRSEAWLLNENGQAAGVSFSSDGPRAFLWNDGAMTEVGDLPGGASFSNPGGAGLNVHGQIVGSSGASGGDHAFLWDGTQMTDLGTLPGYDRSGAIAINDSGQIVGRSFNNDGIAATIWEDGAMREPSGFRTEPHPRDINNRGQIVGVDRSGPLFSSRPFIWENGETNDIGNLSEGDTGWADAINELGQVVGWNEIAGETTAWLWDDGVQIDLGRLPGSFTSQAFGLNDVGQVVGISSTRQDGFDGIRAWVWQEEVGIQNLNDLVDESGSGWTLQFAEDVNNAGQIVGYGLDPQGRTHGFLLTPVPEPNSGLAMLAGVAALALRGRTRFARRSSTR
;
A
#
# COMPACT_ATOMS: atom_id res chain seq x y z
N MET A 1 -39.55 -10.15 -39.05
CA MET A 1 -39.62 -10.02 -37.57
C MET A 1 -38.84 -11.12 -36.85
N LYS A 2 -39.12 -12.42 -37.02
CA LYS A 2 -38.39 -13.52 -36.34
C LYS A 2 -36.86 -13.56 -36.62
N GLN A 3 -36.42 -13.34 -37.87
CA GLN A 3 -34.99 -13.22 -38.18
C GLN A 3 -34.33 -11.98 -37.57
N LEU A 4 -35.07 -10.87 -37.48
CA LEU A 4 -34.58 -9.62 -36.87
C LEU A 4 -34.45 -9.74 -35.33
N THR A 5 -35.29 -10.57 -34.70
CA THR A 5 -35.21 -10.86 -33.25
C THR A 5 -34.11 -11.85 -32.93
N LEU A 6 -33.85 -12.81 -33.83
CA LEU A 6 -32.75 -13.77 -33.69
C LEU A 6 -31.38 -13.09 -33.88
N SER A 7 -31.25 -12.19 -34.86
CA SER A 7 -30.02 -11.38 -35.02
C SER A 7 -29.81 -10.39 -33.87
N LEU A 8 -30.88 -9.83 -33.27
CA LEU A 8 -30.76 -8.99 -32.07
C LEU A 8 -30.33 -9.82 -30.85
N MET A 9 -30.86 -11.04 -30.67
CA MET A 9 -30.46 -11.92 -29.56
C MET A 9 -29.04 -12.44 -29.72
N LEU A 10 -28.57 -12.78 -30.93
CA LEU A 10 -27.17 -13.15 -31.16
C LEU A 10 -26.22 -11.97 -30.98
N PHE A 11 -26.62 -10.75 -31.38
CA PHE A 11 -25.79 -9.55 -31.17
C PHE A 11 -25.69 -9.19 -29.67
N PHE A 12 -26.76 -9.39 -28.88
CA PHE A 12 -26.70 -9.21 -27.43
C PHE A 12 -26.03 -10.38 -26.69
N LEU A 13 -26.10 -11.63 -27.20
CA LEU A 13 -25.36 -12.76 -26.62
C LEU A 13 -23.84 -12.67 -26.88
N CYS A 14 -23.40 -12.09 -28.00
CA CYS A 14 -21.97 -11.90 -28.27
C CYS A 14 -21.36 -10.70 -27.52
N VAL A 15 -22.17 -9.78 -26.99
CA VAL A 15 -21.73 -8.60 -26.22
C VAL A 15 -21.98 -8.79 -24.70
N ALA A 16 -22.66 -9.87 -24.31
CA ALA A 16 -22.90 -10.27 -22.93
C ALA A 16 -22.12 -11.54 -22.54
N SER A 17 -20.98 -11.79 -23.18
CA SER A 17 -19.96 -12.60 -22.52
C SER A 17 -19.49 -11.80 -21.31
N PRO A 18 -19.51 -12.36 -20.08
CA PRO A 18 -18.82 -11.73 -18.98
C PRO A 18 -17.34 -11.71 -19.40
N VAL A 19 -16.82 -10.53 -19.73
CA VAL A 19 -15.41 -10.30 -19.53
C VAL A 19 -15.30 -10.31 -18.01
N PHE A 20 -14.86 -11.44 -17.45
CA PHE A 20 -14.35 -11.46 -16.10
C PHE A 20 -13.40 -10.27 -15.98
N GLY A 21 -13.55 -9.41 -14.97
CA GLY A 21 -12.67 -8.27 -14.74
C GLY A 21 -11.24 -8.77 -14.79
N GLN A 22 -10.57 -8.48 -15.90
CA GLN A 22 -9.21 -8.94 -16.15
C GLN A 22 -8.36 -7.85 -15.51
N LEU A 23 -7.53 -8.19 -14.52
CA LEU A 23 -6.55 -7.25 -13.97
C LEU A 23 -5.88 -6.53 -15.14
N ARG A 24 -6.01 -5.22 -15.16
CA ARG A 24 -5.45 -4.33 -16.17
C ARG A 24 -4.30 -3.58 -15.54
N TYR A 25 -3.25 -3.37 -16.30
CA TYR A 25 -2.06 -2.66 -15.85
C TYR A 25 -1.76 -1.47 -16.75
N SER A 26 -1.17 -0.43 -16.17
CA SER A 26 -0.49 0.64 -16.88
C SER A 26 1.02 0.47 -16.65
N LEU A 27 1.79 0.63 -17.72
CA LEU A 27 3.24 0.58 -17.70
C LEU A 27 3.83 1.96 -17.41
N THR A 28 4.68 2.00 -16.40
CA THR A 28 5.62 3.10 -16.15
C THR A 28 7.01 2.62 -16.53
N ASP A 29 7.61 3.29 -17.52
CA ASP A 29 9.02 3.12 -17.86
C ASP A 29 9.89 3.84 -16.81
N LEU A 30 10.80 3.11 -16.17
CA LEU A 30 11.58 3.65 -15.05
C LEU A 30 12.76 4.53 -15.51
N GLY A 31 13.09 4.52 -16.80
CA GLY A 31 14.26 5.24 -17.30
C GLY A 31 15.55 4.43 -17.17
N ASP A 32 16.65 5.17 -17.18
CA ASP A 32 18.02 4.70 -16.98
C ASP A 32 18.77 5.71 -16.13
N LEU A 33 19.90 5.29 -15.57
CA LEU A 33 20.80 6.22 -14.89
C LEU A 33 21.31 7.29 -15.87
N PRO A 34 21.38 8.58 -15.44
CA PRO A 34 21.68 9.70 -16.34
C PRO A 34 22.90 9.49 -17.25
N GLY A 35 22.66 9.61 -18.56
CA GLY A 35 23.68 9.51 -19.62
C GLY A 35 24.01 8.08 -20.09
N GLY A 36 23.46 7.05 -19.46
CA GLY A 36 23.68 5.65 -19.84
C GLY A 36 23.11 5.25 -21.21
N PRO A 37 23.62 4.18 -21.83
CA PRO A 37 23.05 3.61 -23.04
C PRO A 37 21.85 2.72 -22.69
N ASP A 38 20.65 3.31 -22.61
CA ASP A 38 19.31 2.68 -22.55
C ASP A 38 19.28 1.18 -22.15
N ASP A 39 19.73 0.83 -20.94
CA ASP A 39 19.80 -0.56 -20.44
C ASP A 39 19.67 -0.59 -18.91
N SER A 40 18.43 -0.75 -18.47
CA SER A 40 18.03 -0.91 -17.06
C SER A 40 17.26 -2.21 -16.83
N ARG A 41 17.41 -2.78 -15.63
CA ARG A 41 16.77 -4.03 -15.20
C ARG A 41 16.32 -3.92 -13.75
N ALA A 42 15.02 -4.09 -13.49
CA ALA A 42 14.49 -4.26 -12.15
C ALA A 42 14.71 -5.70 -11.66
N ASN A 43 15.08 -5.85 -10.39
CA ASN A 43 15.31 -7.14 -9.74
C ASN A 43 14.46 -7.35 -8.48
N GLY A 44 14.04 -6.27 -7.81
CA GLY A 44 13.22 -6.32 -6.61
C GLY A 44 12.47 -5.01 -6.38
N MET A 45 11.45 -5.04 -5.54
CA MET A 45 10.65 -3.89 -5.14
C MET A 45 10.17 -4.02 -3.69
N ASN A 46 9.65 -2.93 -3.14
CA ASN A 46 8.99 -2.94 -1.84
C ASN A 46 7.49 -2.58 -1.94
N ASP A 47 6.77 -2.61 -0.83
CA ASP A 47 5.33 -2.34 -0.79
C ASP A 47 4.96 -0.88 -1.05
N LEU A 48 5.95 0.02 -0.97
CA LEU A 48 5.82 1.43 -1.32
C LEU A 48 5.95 1.68 -2.83
N GLY A 49 6.11 0.63 -3.64
CA GLY A 49 6.26 0.73 -5.10
C GLY A 49 7.64 1.23 -5.53
N GLN A 50 8.63 1.23 -4.64
CA GLN A 50 10.01 1.59 -4.94
C GLN A 50 10.71 0.37 -5.55
N VAL A 51 11.50 0.60 -6.60
CA VAL A 51 12.09 -0.47 -7.41
C VAL A 51 13.60 -0.38 -7.39
N VAL A 52 14.28 -1.51 -7.24
CA VAL A 52 15.74 -1.60 -7.30
C VAL A 52 16.21 -2.51 -8.41
N GLY A 53 17.44 -2.30 -8.85
CA GLY A 53 18.02 -3.13 -9.89
C GLY A 53 19.38 -2.65 -10.36
N SER A 54 19.65 -2.82 -11.65
CA SER A 54 20.92 -2.40 -12.27
C SER A 54 20.69 -1.63 -13.57
N SER A 55 21.49 -0.58 -13.81
CA SER A 55 21.47 0.24 -15.03
C SER A 55 22.88 0.51 -15.53
N ARG A 56 23.07 0.67 -16.85
CA ARG A 56 24.36 1.07 -17.43
C ARG A 56 24.67 2.56 -17.26
N PHE A 57 25.96 2.91 -17.26
CA PHE A 57 26.47 4.28 -17.19
C PHE A 57 26.94 4.84 -18.54
N ALA A 58 27.04 6.17 -18.63
CA ALA A 58 27.54 6.95 -19.76
C ALA A 58 29.06 6.98 -19.94
N ASP A 59 29.81 6.56 -18.92
CA ASP A 59 31.04 7.23 -18.48
C ASP A 59 32.35 6.78 -19.18
N GLY A 60 32.27 6.28 -20.41
CA GLY A 60 33.46 6.05 -21.26
C GLY A 60 34.41 4.94 -20.80
N PHE A 61 34.02 4.16 -19.80
CA PHE A 61 34.58 2.85 -19.46
C PHE A 61 34.10 1.79 -20.47
N PRO A 62 34.70 0.57 -20.55
CA PRO A 62 34.18 -0.48 -21.45
C PRO A 62 32.66 -0.61 -21.27
N PHE A 63 31.92 -0.73 -22.38
CA PHE A 63 30.45 -0.66 -22.51
C PHE A 63 29.62 -1.67 -21.67
N THR A 64 30.21 -2.28 -20.63
CA THR A 64 29.68 -3.36 -19.80
C THR A 64 29.43 -2.97 -18.34
N SER A 65 29.89 -1.81 -17.85
CA SER A 65 29.77 -1.43 -16.44
C SER A 65 28.32 -1.08 -16.05
N ARG A 66 27.82 -1.59 -14.91
CA ARG A 66 26.48 -1.33 -14.37
C ARG A 66 26.54 -0.82 -12.94
N GLY A 67 25.65 0.10 -12.60
CA GLY A 67 25.40 0.59 -11.25
C GLY A 67 24.08 0.06 -10.70
N GLY A 68 24.06 -0.17 -9.39
CA GLY A 68 22.82 -0.40 -8.67
C GLY A 68 21.98 0.88 -8.70
N PHE A 69 20.67 0.76 -8.89
CA PHE A 69 19.76 1.89 -8.79
C PHE A 69 18.71 1.66 -7.71
N PHE A 70 18.18 2.76 -7.19
CA PHE A 70 16.94 2.84 -6.44
C PHE A 70 16.01 3.83 -7.14
N TRP A 71 14.81 3.38 -7.51
CA TRP A 71 13.79 4.17 -8.16
C TRP A 71 12.65 4.46 -7.19
N SER A 72 12.28 5.73 -7.08
CA SER A 72 11.15 6.19 -6.26
C SER A 72 10.54 7.44 -6.89
N ALA A 73 9.21 7.51 -6.93
CA ALA A 73 8.45 8.67 -7.40
C ALA A 73 8.95 9.26 -8.74
N GLY A 74 9.23 8.40 -9.73
CA GLY A 74 9.66 8.83 -11.07
C GLY A 74 11.16 9.15 -11.20
N THR A 75 11.94 9.02 -10.13
CA THR A 75 13.38 9.32 -10.14
C THR A 75 14.22 8.07 -9.92
N MET A 76 15.21 7.82 -10.79
CA MET A 76 16.20 6.76 -10.63
C MET A 76 17.49 7.33 -10.02
N THR A 77 17.82 6.90 -8.80
CA THR A 77 19.01 7.29 -8.05
C THR A 77 20.12 6.26 -8.20
N ASP A 78 21.32 6.71 -8.56
CA ASP A 78 22.54 5.89 -8.50
C ASP A 78 22.90 5.65 -7.04
N LEU A 79 23.06 4.39 -6.67
CA LEU A 79 23.37 4.01 -5.31
C LEU A 79 24.85 4.28 -4.94
N GLY A 80 25.69 4.62 -5.92
CA GLY A 80 27.06 5.08 -5.73
C GLY A 80 28.14 4.02 -6.02
N ARG A 81 29.41 4.37 -5.79
CA ARG A 81 30.57 3.48 -6.00
C ARG A 81 31.51 3.55 -4.80
N LEU A 82 32.10 2.42 -4.41
CA LEU A 82 33.15 2.33 -3.42
C LEU A 82 34.55 2.47 -4.06
N PRO A 83 35.57 2.99 -3.33
CA PRO A 83 36.94 3.04 -3.84
C PRO A 83 37.47 1.66 -4.25
N GLY A 84 37.89 1.53 -5.51
CA GLY A 84 38.41 0.28 -6.06
C GLY A 84 37.38 -0.62 -6.75
N ASP A 85 36.14 -0.15 -6.91
CA ASP A 85 35.14 -0.82 -7.75
C ASP A 85 35.64 -0.99 -9.18
N ILE A 86 35.53 -2.22 -9.69
CA ILE A 86 36.06 -2.53 -11.02
C ILE A 86 35.00 -2.49 -12.11
N ASP A 87 33.70 -2.79 -11.90
CA ASP A 87 32.70 -2.68 -12.99
C ASP A 87 31.20 -2.88 -12.63
N PHE A 88 30.82 -3.53 -11.53
CA PHE A 88 29.44 -4.04 -11.39
C PHE A 88 28.86 -3.95 -9.98
N TRP A 89 27.73 -3.26 -9.83
CA TRP A 89 26.81 -3.38 -8.71
C TRP A 89 25.42 -3.79 -9.22
N THR A 90 24.86 -4.83 -8.61
CA THR A 90 23.45 -5.20 -8.76
C THR A 90 22.75 -5.06 -7.42
N ALA A 91 21.68 -4.26 -7.37
CA ALA A 91 20.72 -4.30 -6.27
C ALA A 91 19.69 -5.43 -6.53
N ASN A 92 19.48 -6.27 -5.53
CA ASN A 92 18.66 -7.49 -5.62
C ASN A 92 17.36 -7.37 -4.82
N GLY A 93 17.38 -6.70 -3.67
CA GLY A 93 16.21 -6.55 -2.79
C GLY A 93 16.18 -5.21 -2.07
N VAL A 94 15.00 -4.81 -1.62
CA VAL A 94 14.75 -3.57 -0.89
C VAL A 94 13.59 -3.76 0.09
N ASN A 95 13.68 -3.19 1.29
CA ASN A 95 12.56 -3.16 2.24
C ASN A 95 11.86 -1.78 2.27
N ASN A 96 10.74 -1.66 2.99
CA ASN A 96 9.99 -0.40 3.10
C ASN A 96 10.77 0.72 3.81
N ASP A 97 11.79 0.37 4.60
CA ASP A 97 12.73 1.32 5.20
C ASP A 97 13.70 1.97 4.20
N GLY A 98 13.77 1.46 2.96
CA GLY A 98 14.71 1.91 1.94
C GLY A 98 16.12 1.35 2.12
N ILE A 99 16.28 0.25 2.88
CA ILE A 99 17.51 -0.52 2.90
C ILE A 99 17.55 -1.36 1.63
N VAL A 100 18.53 -1.10 0.78
CA VAL A 100 18.76 -1.81 -0.48
C VAL A 100 19.91 -2.78 -0.30
N VAL A 101 19.75 -4.03 -0.73
CA VAL A 101 20.79 -5.06 -0.65
C VAL A 101 21.16 -5.57 -2.01
N GLY A 102 22.39 -6.06 -2.12
CA GLY A 102 22.87 -6.62 -3.36
C GLY A 102 24.34 -6.97 -3.30
N GLU A 103 24.97 -7.01 -4.47
CA GLU A 103 26.36 -7.43 -4.58
C GLU A 103 27.17 -6.54 -5.52
N ARG A 104 28.45 -6.40 -5.21
CA ARG A 104 29.44 -5.82 -6.11
C ARG A 104 30.49 -6.81 -6.53
N GLN A 105 31.03 -6.60 -7.72
CA GLN A 105 32.22 -7.30 -8.15
C GLN A 105 33.48 -6.63 -7.56
N SER A 106 34.15 -7.31 -6.63
CA SER A 106 35.36 -6.83 -5.94
C SER A 106 36.65 -7.17 -6.70
N THR A 107 36.69 -8.35 -7.34
CA THR A 107 37.76 -8.74 -8.28
C THR A 107 37.14 -9.42 -9.50
N SER A 108 37.91 -9.72 -10.54
CA SER A 108 37.39 -10.44 -11.72
C SER A 108 36.73 -11.79 -11.40
N THR A 109 36.90 -12.32 -10.17
CA THR A 109 36.40 -13.64 -9.75
C THR A 109 35.66 -13.64 -8.41
N SER A 110 35.46 -12.50 -7.74
CA SER A 110 34.84 -12.46 -6.40
C SER A 110 33.84 -11.33 -6.24
N PHE A 111 32.71 -11.63 -5.60
CA PHE A 111 31.66 -10.69 -5.24
C PHE A 111 31.67 -10.38 -3.75
N GLN A 112 31.16 -9.20 -3.40
CA GLN A 112 30.94 -8.78 -2.02
C GLN A 112 29.50 -8.31 -1.83
N ALA A 113 28.86 -8.84 -0.79
CA ALA A 113 27.53 -8.45 -0.36
C ALA A 113 27.56 -7.04 0.24
N LEU A 114 26.57 -6.24 -0.11
CA LEU A 114 26.44 -4.85 0.28
C LEU A 114 25.04 -4.58 0.83
N ARG A 115 24.96 -3.56 1.69
CA ARG A 115 23.73 -2.81 1.95
C ARG A 115 23.95 -1.34 1.64
N TRP A 116 22.92 -0.69 1.12
CA TRP A 116 22.83 0.76 0.97
C TRP A 116 21.62 1.25 1.75
N ASP A 117 21.78 2.33 2.50
CA ASP A 117 20.70 2.92 3.29
C ASP A 117 20.26 4.24 2.67
N ARG A 118 18.99 4.32 2.24
CA ARG A 118 18.42 5.54 1.65
C ARG A 118 18.54 6.77 2.56
N ARG A 119 18.44 6.60 3.88
CA ARG A 119 18.45 7.69 4.86
C ARG A 119 19.81 8.39 4.90
N THR A 120 20.89 7.64 4.72
CA THR A 120 22.27 8.13 4.87
C THR A 120 23.01 8.24 3.53
N GLY A 121 22.54 7.53 2.50
CA GLY A 121 23.27 7.30 1.25
C GLY A 121 24.51 6.42 1.42
N GLU A 122 24.72 5.81 2.59
CA GLU A 122 25.91 5.04 2.91
C GLU A 122 25.86 3.64 2.29
N VAL A 123 26.96 3.22 1.66
CA VAL A 123 27.17 1.84 1.20
C VAL A 123 28.06 1.12 2.20
N VAL A 124 27.54 0.05 2.80
CA VAL A 124 28.26 -0.79 3.77
C VAL A 124 28.50 -2.18 3.19
N VAL A 125 29.74 -2.65 3.25
CA VAL A 125 30.09 -4.04 2.90
C VAL A 125 29.71 -4.95 4.07
N LEU A 126 28.91 -5.98 3.78
CA LEU A 126 28.47 -6.93 4.79
C LEU A 126 29.62 -7.88 5.19
N PRO A 127 29.72 -8.27 6.48
CA PRO A 127 30.78 -9.15 6.96
C PRO A 127 30.68 -10.56 6.36
N GLU A 128 31.82 -11.25 6.21
CA GLU A 128 31.87 -12.64 5.73
C GLU A 128 31.93 -13.66 6.89
N LEU A 129 31.43 -14.88 6.65
CA LEU A 129 31.67 -16.01 7.56
C LEU A 129 33.19 -16.30 7.62
N SER A 130 33.77 -16.38 8.82
CA SER A 130 35.23 -16.41 9.07
C SER A 130 36.13 -17.11 8.01
N GLY A 131 36.86 -16.33 7.20
CA GLY A 131 37.82 -16.77 6.17
C GLY A 131 37.44 -16.28 4.76
N THR A 132 38.35 -16.33 3.78
CA THR A 132 38.15 -15.63 2.49
C THR A 132 37.13 -16.32 1.56
N GLY A 133 36.18 -15.58 0.98
CA GLY A 133 35.29 -16.07 -0.10
C GLY A 133 34.37 -15.00 -0.72
N SER A 134 33.55 -15.40 -1.71
CA SER A 134 32.52 -14.53 -2.31
C SER A 134 31.33 -14.40 -1.36
N THR A 135 30.72 -13.22 -1.32
CA THR A 135 29.47 -12.94 -0.59
C THR A 135 28.45 -12.28 -1.50
N GLU A 136 27.19 -12.66 -1.33
CA GLU A 136 26.06 -12.25 -2.17
C GLU A 136 24.88 -11.98 -1.24
N ALA A 137 24.21 -10.83 -1.37
CA ALA A 137 22.95 -10.54 -0.66
C ALA A 137 21.79 -10.50 -1.66
N GLU A 138 20.69 -11.14 -1.29
CA GLU A 138 19.57 -11.41 -2.19
C GLU A 138 18.29 -10.67 -1.74
N ALA A 139 17.96 -10.74 -0.45
CA ALA A 139 16.72 -10.15 0.09
C ALA A 139 16.91 -9.56 1.49
N VAL A 140 15.99 -8.68 1.87
CA VAL A 140 15.97 -7.98 3.16
C VAL A 140 14.51 -7.82 3.63
N ASN A 141 14.24 -8.10 4.90
CA ASN A 141 12.90 -7.92 5.49
C ASN A 141 12.74 -6.58 6.21
N SER A 142 11.54 -6.30 6.72
CA SER A 142 11.20 -5.08 7.48
C SER A 142 12.07 -4.87 8.73
N MET A 143 12.51 -5.95 9.39
CA MET A 143 13.44 -5.90 10.53
C MET A 143 14.89 -5.59 10.14
N GLY A 144 15.18 -5.40 8.86
CA GLY A 144 16.54 -5.16 8.35
C GLY A 144 17.44 -6.40 8.39
N GLN A 145 16.87 -7.60 8.52
CA GLN A 145 17.61 -8.85 8.38
C GLN A 145 17.84 -9.11 6.90
N ILE A 146 19.08 -9.44 6.53
CA ILE A 146 19.49 -9.64 5.15
C ILE A 146 19.88 -11.11 4.96
N VAL A 147 19.49 -11.70 3.83
CA VAL A 147 19.84 -13.09 3.49
C VAL A 147 20.56 -13.18 2.15
N GLY A 148 21.32 -14.26 1.99
CA GLY A 148 22.01 -14.56 0.74
C GLY A 148 23.02 -15.69 0.90
N ARG A 149 24.22 -15.52 0.35
CA ARG A 149 25.28 -16.53 0.34
C ARG A 149 26.61 -15.99 0.84
N SER A 150 27.30 -16.79 1.65
CA SER A 150 28.69 -16.56 2.06
C SER A 150 29.46 -17.89 2.04
N ARG A 151 30.55 -17.95 1.26
CA ARG A 151 31.45 -19.14 1.17
C ARG A 151 30.75 -20.45 0.80
N GLY A 152 29.73 -20.38 -0.05
CA GLY A 152 28.97 -21.56 -0.46
C GLY A 152 27.85 -21.97 0.50
N MET A 153 27.66 -21.22 1.59
CA MET A 153 26.61 -21.43 2.59
C MET A 153 25.58 -20.30 2.54
N ALA A 154 24.33 -20.60 2.86
CA ALA A 154 23.32 -19.60 3.12
C ALA A 154 23.73 -18.76 4.33
N ALA A 155 23.57 -17.44 4.23
CA ALA A 155 23.97 -16.50 5.25
C ALA A 155 22.79 -15.62 5.67
N LEU A 156 22.72 -15.32 6.97
CA LEU A 156 21.81 -14.37 7.59
C LEU A 156 22.63 -13.29 8.28
N TRP A 157 22.48 -12.06 7.81
CA TRP A 157 23.05 -10.87 8.43
C TRP A 157 22.02 -10.15 9.29
N SER A 158 22.40 -9.82 10.51
CA SER A 158 21.59 -9.02 11.45
C SER A 158 22.50 -8.01 12.14
N GLY A 159 22.36 -6.75 11.74
CA GLY A 159 23.35 -5.71 12.05
C GLY A 159 24.73 -6.07 11.52
N ASP A 160 25.75 -5.98 12.36
CA ASP A 160 27.14 -6.31 12.01
C ASP A 160 27.48 -7.80 12.18
N ASN A 161 26.49 -8.64 12.50
CA ASN A 161 26.70 -10.07 12.69
C ASN A 161 26.26 -10.86 11.46
N VAL A 162 27.03 -11.91 11.13
CA VAL A 162 26.69 -12.89 10.09
C VAL A 162 26.65 -14.30 10.69
N SER A 163 25.61 -15.05 10.36
CA SER A 163 25.42 -16.44 10.77
C SER A 163 25.16 -17.31 9.54
N ALA A 164 25.56 -18.58 9.63
CA ALA A 164 25.34 -19.55 8.56
C ALA A 164 24.02 -20.28 8.79
N LEU A 165 23.20 -20.41 7.73
CA LEU A 165 22.01 -21.26 7.74
C LEU A 165 22.41 -22.64 7.22
N ALA A 166 22.44 -23.62 8.12
CA ALA A 166 22.94 -24.97 7.82
C ALA A 166 22.07 -25.65 6.75
N PRO A 167 22.66 -26.38 5.80
CA PRO A 167 21.89 -27.11 4.80
C PRO A 167 21.11 -28.27 5.44
N LEU A 168 20.19 -28.84 4.66
CA LEU A 168 19.50 -30.09 5.03
C LEU A 168 20.51 -31.21 5.36
N PRO A 169 20.12 -32.22 6.17
CA PRO A 169 20.95 -33.40 6.40
C PRO A 169 21.41 -34.05 5.08
N ASP A 170 22.67 -34.46 5.01
CA ASP A 170 23.33 -35.03 3.82
C ASP A 170 23.62 -34.02 2.67
N PHE A 171 23.34 -32.73 2.90
CA PHE A 171 23.76 -31.64 2.02
C PHE A 171 24.99 -30.91 2.58
N VAL A 172 25.82 -30.36 1.68
CA VAL A 172 27.14 -29.81 2.04
C VAL A 172 27.26 -28.31 1.77
N ALA A 173 26.29 -27.73 1.08
CA ALA A 173 26.23 -26.32 0.74
C ALA A 173 24.77 -25.83 0.80
N SER A 174 24.59 -24.52 0.98
CA SER A 174 23.28 -23.87 0.98
C SER A 174 23.36 -22.48 0.34
N ALA A 175 22.23 -21.95 -0.10
CA ALA A 175 22.08 -20.55 -0.47
C ALA A 175 20.66 -20.07 -0.14
N ALA A 176 20.53 -18.92 0.50
CA ALA A 176 19.25 -18.26 0.71
C ALA A 176 18.90 -17.38 -0.49
N ARG A 177 17.61 -17.24 -0.79
CA ARG A 177 17.08 -16.47 -1.92
C ARG A 177 16.14 -15.37 -1.48
N ASP A 178 15.35 -15.63 -0.44
CA ASP A 178 14.33 -14.70 0.02
C ASP A 178 14.02 -14.87 1.52
N ILE A 179 13.47 -13.85 2.15
CA ILE A 179 13.13 -13.79 3.57
C ILE A 179 11.84 -13.00 3.78
N ASN A 180 10.92 -13.53 4.59
CA ASN A 180 9.70 -12.81 4.98
C ASN A 180 9.86 -12.08 6.33
N ASP A 181 8.86 -11.29 6.71
CA ASP A 181 8.88 -10.49 7.95
C ASP A 181 8.74 -11.33 9.23
N LEU A 182 8.35 -12.60 9.10
CA LEU A 182 8.34 -13.57 10.21
C LEU A 182 9.71 -14.23 10.44
N GLY A 183 10.73 -13.88 9.66
CA GLY A 183 12.07 -14.46 9.73
C GLY A 183 12.13 -15.89 9.16
N LEU A 184 11.20 -16.26 8.27
CA LEU A 184 11.30 -17.46 7.46
C LEU A 184 12.12 -17.16 6.21
N VAL A 185 13.15 -17.96 5.97
CA VAL A 185 14.09 -17.81 4.86
C VAL A 185 13.91 -18.99 3.93
N VAL A 186 13.92 -18.76 2.61
CA VAL A 186 13.84 -19.84 1.61
C VAL A 186 15.02 -19.84 0.67
N GLY A 187 15.31 -20.99 0.08
CA GLY A 187 16.39 -21.15 -0.89
C GLY A 187 16.68 -22.61 -1.20
N ILE A 188 17.97 -22.96 -1.19
CA ILE A 188 18.47 -24.28 -1.62
C ILE A 188 19.45 -24.90 -0.62
N SER A 189 19.41 -26.23 -0.55
CA SER A 189 20.49 -27.09 -0.06
C SER A 189 21.09 -27.86 -1.24
N GLU A 190 22.41 -27.99 -1.29
CA GLU A 190 23.17 -28.54 -2.43
C GLU A 190 24.15 -29.66 -2.01
N ASN A 191 24.18 -30.72 -2.81
CA ASN A 191 25.18 -31.79 -2.73
C ASN A 191 25.53 -32.31 -4.14
N SER A 192 26.33 -33.38 -4.21
CA SER A 192 26.73 -33.98 -5.50
C SER A 192 25.58 -34.67 -6.25
N GLU A 193 24.46 -34.93 -5.59
CA GLU A 193 23.31 -35.65 -6.14
C GLU A 193 22.23 -34.70 -6.67
N GLY A 194 22.10 -33.49 -6.12
CA GLY A 194 21.14 -32.51 -6.61
C GLY A 194 20.94 -31.29 -5.70
N LEU A 195 19.82 -30.61 -5.93
CA LEU A 195 19.37 -29.43 -5.18
C LEU A 195 18.02 -29.71 -4.52
N ARG A 196 17.84 -29.19 -3.30
CA ARG A 196 16.58 -29.27 -2.57
C ARG A 196 16.09 -27.89 -2.15
N ALA A 197 14.83 -27.60 -2.48
CA ALA A 197 14.10 -26.45 -1.97
C ALA A 197 14.05 -26.54 -0.45
N THR A 198 14.62 -25.54 0.21
CA THR A 198 14.84 -25.53 1.66
C THR A 198 14.23 -24.28 2.27
N MET A 199 13.63 -24.42 3.45
CA MET A 199 13.17 -23.30 4.27
C MET A 199 13.84 -23.36 5.64
N TRP A 200 14.35 -22.23 6.12
CA TRP A 200 14.91 -22.05 7.46
C TRP A 200 14.00 -21.14 8.28
N ASN A 201 13.76 -21.51 9.52
CA ASN A 201 13.12 -20.65 10.50
C ASN A 201 14.19 -20.10 11.45
N THR A 202 14.46 -18.80 11.34
CA THR A 202 15.55 -18.15 12.06
C THR A 202 15.26 -17.95 13.56
N LEU A 203 13.99 -18.02 13.98
CA LEU A 203 13.59 -17.84 15.38
C LEU A 203 13.87 -19.08 16.23
N ASN A 204 13.87 -20.27 15.62
CA ASN A 204 14.04 -21.55 16.33
C ASN A 204 15.14 -22.44 15.74
N ASP A 205 15.91 -21.94 14.78
CA ASP A 205 17.03 -22.63 14.13
C ASP A 205 16.62 -23.99 13.53
N THR A 206 15.44 -24.05 12.90
CA THR A 206 14.94 -25.25 12.23
C THR A 206 15.04 -25.14 10.71
N VAL A 207 15.26 -26.29 10.07
CA VAL A 207 15.34 -26.43 8.61
C VAL A 207 14.32 -27.44 8.12
N VAL A 208 13.62 -27.10 7.05
CA VAL A 208 12.54 -27.88 6.45
C VAL A 208 12.86 -28.17 4.99
N ASP A 209 12.78 -29.45 4.61
CA ASP A 209 12.78 -29.87 3.20
C ASP A 209 11.38 -29.64 2.63
N LEU A 210 11.28 -28.78 1.62
CA LEU A 210 10.00 -28.47 0.96
C LEU A 210 9.57 -29.57 -0.01
N GLY A 211 10.46 -30.52 -0.32
CA GLY A 211 10.22 -31.65 -1.20
C GLY A 211 10.51 -31.35 -2.67
N ASP A 212 10.08 -32.28 -3.52
CA ASP A 212 10.13 -32.17 -4.98
C ASP A 212 8.95 -32.93 -5.61
N PHE A 213 8.70 -32.72 -6.90
CA PHE A 213 7.68 -33.46 -7.62
C PHE A 213 8.08 -34.92 -7.83
N PRO A 214 7.13 -35.87 -7.72
CA PRO A 214 7.41 -37.28 -7.96
C PRO A 214 7.74 -37.54 -9.44
N GLY A 215 8.68 -38.46 -9.69
CA GLY A 215 9.03 -38.96 -11.02
C GLY A 215 10.21 -38.25 -11.69
N GLY A 216 10.54 -37.02 -11.31
CA GLY A 216 11.73 -36.32 -11.80
C GLY A 216 13.04 -36.72 -11.07
N PRO A 217 14.20 -36.27 -11.56
CA PRO A 217 15.42 -36.25 -10.75
C PRO A 217 15.22 -35.34 -9.54
N ASP A 218 15.89 -35.65 -8.42
CA ASP A 218 15.84 -34.91 -7.17
C ASP A 218 16.41 -33.48 -7.31
N PHE A 219 15.60 -32.56 -7.82
CA PHE A 219 15.97 -31.20 -8.15
C PHE A 219 14.80 -30.24 -7.90
N SER A 220 14.83 -29.59 -6.75
CA SER A 220 13.93 -28.49 -6.40
C SER A 220 14.68 -27.28 -5.87
N GLN A 221 14.12 -26.09 -6.10
CA GLN A 221 14.64 -24.82 -5.57
C GLN A 221 13.49 -23.89 -5.21
N ALA A 222 13.58 -23.22 -4.06
CA ALA A 222 12.68 -22.14 -3.68
C ALA A 222 13.25 -20.79 -4.14
N TRP A 223 12.36 -19.91 -4.61
CA TRP A 223 12.72 -18.59 -5.15
C TRP A 223 12.20 -17.43 -4.29
N ALA A 224 10.95 -17.50 -3.83
CA ALA A 224 10.34 -16.43 -3.03
C ALA A 224 9.35 -16.96 -2.00
N ILE A 225 9.10 -16.16 -0.96
CA ILE A 225 8.21 -16.45 0.17
C ILE A 225 7.39 -15.21 0.52
N ASN A 226 6.11 -15.39 0.84
CA ASN A 226 5.27 -14.31 1.36
C ASN A 226 5.11 -14.38 2.89
N ASN A 227 4.43 -13.40 3.50
CA ASN A 227 4.23 -13.34 4.94
C ASN A 227 3.22 -14.37 5.47
N LEU A 228 2.43 -15.00 4.58
CA LEU A 228 1.64 -16.19 4.89
C LEU A 228 2.48 -17.49 4.98
N GLY A 229 3.78 -17.43 4.65
CA GLY A 229 4.67 -18.60 4.63
C GLY A 229 4.45 -19.52 3.42
N GLN A 230 3.76 -19.04 2.39
CA GLN A 230 3.66 -19.75 1.11
C GLN A 230 4.95 -19.52 0.32
N VAL A 231 5.44 -20.56 -0.34
CA VAL A 231 6.73 -20.53 -1.04
C VAL A 231 6.53 -20.89 -2.50
N VAL A 232 7.11 -20.10 -3.41
CA VAL A 232 7.15 -20.44 -4.83
C VAL A 232 8.53 -20.87 -5.26
N GLY A 233 8.57 -21.82 -6.19
CA GLY A 233 9.83 -22.41 -6.60
C GLY A 233 9.74 -23.20 -7.90
N THR A 234 10.84 -23.85 -8.25
CA THR A 234 10.93 -24.74 -9.42
C THR A 234 11.32 -26.14 -8.98
N GLY A 235 10.60 -27.16 -9.46
CA GLY A 235 10.94 -28.57 -9.30
C GLY A 235 11.09 -29.26 -10.66
N GLN A 236 11.58 -30.49 -10.70
CA GLN A 236 11.62 -31.29 -11.92
C GLN A 236 10.59 -32.42 -11.94
N THR A 237 10.01 -32.64 -13.11
CA THR A 237 9.18 -33.81 -13.43
C THR A 237 9.80 -34.58 -14.59
N ASP A 238 9.33 -35.80 -14.85
CA ASP A 238 9.64 -36.56 -16.09
C ASP A 238 9.41 -35.76 -17.38
N SER A 239 8.51 -34.77 -17.32
CA SER A 239 8.12 -33.92 -18.45
C SER A 239 8.87 -32.59 -18.54
N GLY A 240 9.81 -32.34 -17.62
CA GLY A 240 10.59 -31.10 -17.53
C GLY A 240 10.34 -30.32 -16.24
N GLY A 241 10.99 -29.16 -16.13
CA GLY A 241 10.88 -28.26 -14.98
C GLY A 241 9.48 -27.65 -14.86
N ARG A 242 8.97 -27.54 -13.63
CA ARG A 242 7.64 -26.99 -13.31
C ARG A 242 7.74 -25.98 -12.17
N ALA A 243 6.94 -24.92 -12.27
CA ALA A 243 6.70 -24.02 -11.15
C ALA A 243 5.87 -24.73 -10.08
N PHE A 244 6.21 -24.50 -8.82
CA PHE A 244 5.40 -24.95 -7.69
C PHE A 244 4.99 -23.79 -6.78
N LEU A 245 3.86 -23.98 -6.12
CA LEU A 245 3.44 -23.28 -4.91
C LEU A 245 3.44 -24.31 -3.78
N TRP A 246 4.24 -24.07 -2.74
CA TRP A 246 4.26 -24.84 -1.51
C TRP A 246 3.42 -24.15 -0.45
N GLN A 247 2.50 -24.89 0.17
CA GLN A 247 1.66 -24.42 1.26
C GLN A 247 1.28 -25.60 2.15
N ASP A 248 1.38 -25.42 3.48
CA ASP A 248 0.99 -26.43 4.48
C ASP A 248 1.60 -27.83 4.25
N GLY A 249 2.86 -27.89 3.81
CA GLY A 249 3.57 -29.13 3.53
C GLY A 249 3.24 -29.79 2.19
N VAL A 250 2.49 -29.12 1.31
CA VAL A 250 2.06 -29.64 0.01
C VAL A 250 2.64 -28.82 -1.13
N LEU A 251 3.30 -29.49 -2.08
CA LEU A 251 3.73 -28.93 -3.36
C LEU A 251 2.61 -29.02 -4.41
N ARG A 252 2.11 -27.88 -4.86
CA ARG A 252 1.15 -27.74 -5.97
C ARG A 252 1.87 -27.29 -7.23
N ASP A 253 1.67 -28.00 -8.33
CA ASP A 253 2.10 -27.59 -9.66
C ASP A 253 1.25 -26.42 -10.16
N ILE A 254 1.90 -25.29 -10.46
CA ILE A 254 1.25 -24.05 -10.91
C ILE A 254 1.55 -23.70 -12.37
N GLY A 255 2.33 -24.51 -13.08
CA GLY A 255 2.54 -24.34 -14.53
C GLY A 255 3.98 -24.53 -14.98
N ASN A 256 4.26 -24.07 -16.21
CA ASN A 256 5.58 -24.15 -16.84
C ASN A 256 6.16 -22.75 -17.04
N PHE A 257 6.66 -22.17 -15.95
CA PHE A 257 7.37 -20.90 -15.92
C PHE A 257 8.36 -20.93 -14.73
N GLY A 258 9.28 -19.98 -14.67
CA GLY A 258 10.16 -19.79 -13.52
C GLY A 258 9.60 -18.70 -12.60
N PRO A 259 8.98 -19.04 -11.45
CA PRO A 259 8.48 -18.03 -10.52
C PRO A 259 9.63 -17.24 -9.91
N ARG A 260 9.37 -15.97 -9.59
CA ARG A 260 10.36 -15.03 -9.05
C ARG A 260 9.87 -14.27 -7.81
N GLY A 261 8.59 -13.92 -7.75
CA GLY A 261 7.99 -13.22 -6.61
C GLY A 261 6.58 -13.73 -6.31
N ILE A 262 6.13 -13.53 -5.07
CA ILE A 262 4.78 -13.87 -4.59
C ILE A 262 4.35 -12.83 -3.55
N ASN A 263 3.08 -12.39 -3.58
CA ASN A 263 2.50 -11.55 -2.53
C ASN A 263 1.51 -12.34 -1.63
N ASP A 264 0.99 -11.70 -0.58
CA ASP A 264 0.07 -12.34 0.38
C ASP A 264 -1.32 -12.65 -0.20
N GLU A 265 -1.68 -12.05 -1.34
CA GLU A 265 -2.86 -12.45 -2.12
C GLU A 265 -2.60 -13.68 -2.99
N THR A 266 -1.42 -14.31 -2.89
CA THR A 266 -1.01 -15.50 -3.66
C THR A 266 -0.92 -15.23 -5.18
N TYR A 267 -0.74 -13.98 -5.60
CA TYR A 267 -0.31 -13.69 -6.97
C TYR A 267 1.17 -14.03 -7.11
N VAL A 268 1.51 -14.75 -8.17
CA VAL A 268 2.87 -15.21 -8.44
C VAL A 268 3.33 -14.63 -9.76
N VAL A 269 4.47 -13.94 -9.73
CA VAL A 269 5.10 -13.43 -10.95
C VAL A 269 6.30 -14.26 -11.35
N GLY A 270 6.64 -14.23 -12.63
CA GLY A 270 7.83 -14.92 -13.10
C GLY A 270 8.09 -14.79 -14.58
N ILE A 271 8.87 -15.74 -15.09
CA ILE A 271 9.40 -15.75 -16.44
C ILE A 271 8.96 -17.03 -17.15
N GLY A 272 8.24 -16.88 -18.24
CA GLY A 272 7.81 -17.96 -19.12
C GLY A 272 8.25 -17.74 -20.56
N SER A 273 7.57 -18.43 -21.46
CA SER A 273 7.76 -18.27 -22.89
C SER A 273 6.43 -18.36 -23.64
N ASP A 274 6.30 -17.58 -24.70
CA ASP A 274 5.20 -17.61 -25.67
C ASP A 274 5.73 -17.89 -27.09
N GLU A 275 4.87 -17.76 -28.10
CA GLU A 275 5.23 -17.97 -29.52
C GLU A 275 6.29 -16.97 -30.04
N THR A 276 6.49 -15.85 -29.34
CA THR A 276 7.43 -14.79 -29.71
C THR A 276 8.75 -14.88 -28.93
N GLY A 277 8.81 -15.68 -27.86
CA GLY A 277 9.99 -15.99 -27.06
C GLY A 277 9.74 -15.77 -25.57
N ARG A 278 10.66 -15.08 -24.87
CA ARG A 278 10.54 -14.83 -23.42
C ARG A 278 9.37 -13.89 -23.11
N ALA A 279 8.61 -14.20 -22.07
CA ALA A 279 7.45 -13.43 -21.63
C ALA A 279 7.36 -13.39 -20.09
N GLY A 280 6.98 -12.23 -19.54
CA GLY A 280 6.61 -12.13 -18.13
C GLY A 280 5.28 -12.83 -17.87
N ILE A 281 5.19 -13.51 -16.73
CA ILE A 281 4.01 -14.30 -16.34
C ILE A 281 3.44 -13.73 -15.05
N LEU A 282 2.11 -13.64 -15.00
CA LEU A 282 1.32 -13.49 -13.77
C LEU A 282 0.46 -14.73 -13.61
N TRP A 283 0.56 -15.39 -12.46
CA TRP A 283 -0.27 -16.53 -12.09
C TRP A 283 -1.08 -16.21 -10.84
N HIS A 284 -2.32 -16.68 -10.82
CA HIS A 284 -3.15 -16.73 -9.62
C HIS A 284 -4.07 -17.95 -9.70
N GLU A 285 -4.57 -18.44 -8.57
CA GLU A 285 -5.38 -19.66 -8.56
C GLU A 285 -6.71 -19.56 -9.31
N THR A 286 -7.26 -18.34 -9.46
CA THR A 286 -8.56 -18.11 -10.10
C THR A 286 -8.51 -18.11 -11.64
N PHE A 287 -7.36 -17.76 -12.22
CA PHE A 287 -7.22 -17.63 -13.68
C PHE A 287 -6.00 -18.37 -14.26
N GLY A 288 -5.10 -18.91 -13.44
CA GLY A 288 -3.90 -19.61 -13.87
C GLY A 288 -2.81 -18.66 -14.38
N ALA A 289 -1.85 -19.18 -15.15
CA ALA A 289 -0.72 -18.40 -15.68
C ALA A 289 -1.13 -17.64 -16.95
N HIS A 290 -0.91 -16.33 -16.97
CA HIS A 290 -1.13 -15.44 -18.10
C HIS A 290 0.13 -14.68 -18.45
N ASN A 291 0.28 -14.36 -19.74
CA ASN A 291 1.29 -13.43 -20.19
C ASN A 291 0.89 -12.02 -19.74
N ILE A 292 1.79 -11.31 -19.04
CA ILE A 292 1.50 -9.95 -18.57
C ILE A 292 1.22 -8.99 -19.72
N HIS A 293 1.74 -9.26 -20.92
CA HIS A 293 1.46 -8.45 -22.11
C HIS A 293 -0.05 -8.42 -22.46
N ASP A 294 -0.79 -9.49 -22.14
CA ASP A 294 -2.24 -9.54 -22.35
C ASP A 294 -3.03 -8.76 -21.29
N LEU A 295 -2.35 -8.26 -20.25
CA LEU A 295 -2.92 -7.57 -19.10
C LEU A 295 -2.64 -6.06 -19.10
N VAL A 296 -1.73 -5.57 -19.93
CA VAL A 296 -1.38 -4.14 -19.97
C VAL A 296 -2.25 -3.37 -20.97
N ASP A 297 -2.52 -2.10 -20.68
CA ASP A 297 -3.20 -1.18 -21.59
C ASP A 297 -2.26 -0.62 -22.69
N ALA A 298 -2.73 0.40 -23.41
CA ALA A 298 -1.98 1.01 -24.51
C ALA A 298 -0.66 1.70 -24.08
N SER A 299 -0.41 1.88 -22.78
CA SER A 299 0.88 2.38 -22.27
C SER A 299 2.06 1.48 -22.62
N ALA A 300 1.82 0.18 -22.86
CA ALA A 300 2.85 -0.77 -23.31
C ALA A 300 2.88 -0.97 -24.83
N ASP A 301 2.27 -0.08 -25.62
CA ASP A 301 2.30 -0.18 -27.09
C ASP A 301 3.74 -0.23 -27.62
N GLY A 302 4.08 -1.31 -28.32
CA GLY A 302 5.42 -1.56 -28.86
C GLY A 302 6.42 -2.16 -27.86
N TRP A 303 6.07 -2.28 -26.59
CA TRP A 303 6.90 -2.97 -25.61
C TRP A 303 6.80 -4.49 -25.75
N ARG A 304 7.90 -5.15 -25.38
CA ARG A 304 7.94 -6.58 -25.10
C ARG A 304 8.27 -6.80 -23.62
N LEU A 305 7.27 -7.22 -22.85
CA LEU A 305 7.41 -7.45 -21.41
C LEU A 305 7.99 -8.84 -21.17
N GLU A 306 9.32 -8.91 -21.06
CA GLU A 306 10.04 -10.19 -21.07
C GLU A 306 10.16 -10.83 -19.66
N ASN A 307 10.19 -10.03 -18.59
CA ASN A 307 10.45 -10.52 -17.24
C ASN A 307 9.61 -9.79 -16.20
N ALA A 308 8.88 -10.54 -15.38
CA ALA A 308 8.36 -10.07 -14.11
C ALA A 308 9.20 -10.68 -12.99
N PHE A 309 9.81 -9.83 -12.17
CA PHE A 309 10.75 -10.24 -11.13
C PHE A 309 10.13 -10.19 -9.75
N ASP A 310 9.29 -9.19 -9.48
CA ASP A 310 8.75 -8.99 -8.15
C ASP A 310 7.34 -8.42 -8.19
N ILE A 311 6.58 -8.64 -7.12
CA ILE A 311 5.20 -8.20 -6.94
C ILE A 311 4.94 -7.80 -5.50
N ASN A 312 4.34 -6.63 -5.29
CA ASN A 312 4.07 -6.11 -3.96
C ASN A 312 2.62 -6.33 -3.48
N ALA A 313 2.32 -5.92 -2.25
CA ALA A 313 0.97 -6.01 -1.67
C ALA A 313 -0.10 -5.24 -2.47
N ALA A 314 0.28 -4.13 -3.14
CA ALA A 314 -0.59 -3.36 -4.02
C ALA A 314 -0.78 -3.99 -5.41
N ASN A 315 -0.33 -5.23 -5.62
CA ASN A 315 -0.35 -5.95 -6.90
C ASN A 315 0.43 -5.25 -8.03
N GLN A 316 1.35 -4.33 -7.71
CA GLN A 316 2.26 -3.74 -8.68
C GLN A 316 3.35 -4.74 -9.04
N ILE A 317 3.79 -4.76 -10.30
CA ILE A 317 4.77 -5.72 -10.80
C ILE A 317 6.01 -4.98 -11.30
N ALA A 318 7.16 -5.24 -10.69
CA ALA A 318 8.44 -4.78 -11.18
C ALA A 318 9.07 -5.80 -12.13
N GLY A 319 9.65 -5.31 -13.22
CA GLY A 319 10.24 -6.18 -14.24
C GLY A 319 11.10 -5.44 -15.24
N TYR A 320 11.53 -6.15 -16.28
CA TYR A 320 12.20 -5.53 -17.40
C TYR A 320 11.90 -6.22 -18.72
N GLY A 321 11.90 -5.42 -19.79
CA GLY A 321 11.51 -5.82 -21.12
C GLY A 321 12.28 -5.06 -22.19
N ARG A 322 11.77 -5.10 -23.42
CA ARG A 322 12.25 -4.24 -24.50
C ARG A 322 11.25 -3.15 -24.78
N ASP A 323 11.72 -1.91 -24.87
CA ASP A 323 10.92 -0.79 -25.31
C ASP A 323 10.65 -0.85 -26.84
N PRO A 324 9.86 0.08 -27.41
CA PRO A 324 9.57 0.11 -28.86
C PRO A 324 10.80 0.31 -29.75
N ASP A 325 11.89 0.85 -29.21
CA ASP A 325 13.17 1.03 -29.91
C ASP A 325 14.08 -0.21 -29.80
N GLY A 326 13.68 -1.19 -28.98
CA GLY A 326 14.36 -2.47 -28.77
C GLY A 326 15.37 -2.48 -27.62
N ASN A 327 15.49 -1.38 -26.88
CA ASN A 327 16.37 -1.21 -25.73
C ASN A 327 15.85 -1.98 -24.52
N LEU A 328 16.75 -2.45 -23.65
CA LEU A 328 16.32 -3.15 -22.43
C LEU A 328 15.93 -2.13 -21.37
N ARG A 329 14.72 -2.19 -20.84
CA ARG A 329 14.23 -1.18 -19.89
C ARG A 329 13.50 -1.82 -18.73
N ALA A 330 13.81 -1.33 -17.53
CA ALA A 330 13.07 -1.61 -16.33
C ALA A 330 11.71 -0.93 -16.39
N PHE A 331 10.68 -1.62 -15.90
CA PHE A 331 9.32 -1.11 -15.84
C PHE A 331 8.69 -1.40 -14.48
N LEU A 332 7.69 -0.60 -14.14
CA LEU A 332 6.71 -0.86 -13.10
C LEU A 332 5.34 -0.96 -13.76
N LEU A 333 4.63 -2.07 -13.54
CA LEU A 333 3.23 -2.20 -13.90
C LEU A 333 2.38 -1.89 -12.68
N THR A 334 1.54 -0.87 -12.79
CA THR A 334 0.59 -0.48 -11.74
C THR A 334 -0.81 -0.95 -12.16
N PRO A 335 -1.57 -1.64 -11.28
CA PRO A 335 -2.96 -1.96 -11.57
C PRO A 335 -3.73 -0.69 -11.92
N VAL A 336 -4.43 -0.70 -13.05
CA VAL A 336 -5.33 0.38 -13.43
C VAL A 336 -6.64 0.13 -12.69
N PRO A 337 -7.06 1.03 -11.79
CA PRO A 337 -8.41 0.98 -11.25
C PRO A 337 -9.35 0.94 -12.43
N GLU A 338 -10.26 -0.03 -12.50
CA GLU A 338 -11.14 -0.15 -13.66
C GLU A 338 -11.72 1.22 -13.99
N PRO A 339 -11.54 1.75 -15.23
CA PRO A 339 -12.23 2.97 -15.59
C PRO A 339 -13.71 2.63 -15.43
N SER A 340 -14.38 3.28 -14.48
CA SER A 340 -15.80 3.04 -14.19
C SER A 340 -16.51 2.71 -15.51
N THR A 341 -16.97 1.46 -15.62
CA THR A 341 -17.28 0.77 -16.90
C THR A 341 -18.26 1.52 -17.82
N GLY A 342 -18.79 2.66 -17.40
CA GLY A 342 -19.53 3.63 -18.19
C GLY A 342 -18.76 4.30 -19.35
N LEU A 343 -17.45 4.56 -19.24
CA LEU A 343 -16.72 5.37 -20.25
C LEU A 343 -16.33 4.60 -21.52
N ALA A 344 -15.86 3.36 -21.40
CA ALA A 344 -15.51 2.52 -22.57
C ALA A 344 -16.75 2.13 -23.41
N PHE A 345 -17.91 1.99 -22.78
CA PHE A 345 -19.19 1.73 -23.46
C PHE A 345 -19.68 2.92 -24.31
N LEU A 346 -19.32 4.16 -23.96
CA LEU A 346 -19.76 5.36 -24.67
C LEU A 346 -19.07 5.52 -26.05
N VAL A 347 -17.82 5.09 -26.18
CA VAL A 347 -17.02 5.27 -27.42
C VAL A 347 -17.44 4.29 -28.52
N ALA A 348 -17.89 3.08 -28.18
CA ALA A 348 -18.29 2.06 -29.15
C ALA A 348 -19.71 2.24 -29.73
N ILE A 349 -20.65 2.84 -28.98
CA ILE A 349 -22.06 2.94 -29.38
C ILE A 349 -22.31 4.09 -30.38
N PHE A 350 -21.57 5.20 -30.28
CA PHE A 350 -21.78 6.37 -31.15
C PHE A 350 -21.54 6.10 -32.65
N PRO A 351 -20.45 5.40 -33.06
CA PRO A 351 -20.25 5.03 -34.46
C PRO A 351 -21.29 4.03 -34.96
N ALA A 352 -21.69 3.06 -34.12
CA ALA A 352 -22.64 2.01 -34.47
C ALA A 352 -24.08 2.55 -34.65
N ALA A 353 -24.54 3.44 -33.76
CA ALA A 353 -25.85 4.09 -33.87
C ALA A 353 -25.93 5.05 -35.07
N PHE A 354 -24.82 5.71 -35.42
CA PHE A 354 -24.74 6.58 -36.59
C PHE A 354 -24.72 5.77 -37.91
N MET A 355 -23.97 4.66 -37.96
CA MET A 355 -23.99 3.73 -39.10
C MET A 355 -25.35 3.04 -39.27
N TRP A 356 -26.03 2.69 -38.17
CA TRP A 356 -27.37 2.11 -38.19
C TRP A 356 -28.44 3.08 -38.71
N ARG A 357 -28.39 4.37 -38.31
CA ARG A 357 -29.23 5.44 -38.90
C ARG A 357 -29.01 5.60 -40.40
N ARG A 358 -27.78 5.42 -40.88
CA ARG A 358 -27.43 5.53 -42.31
C ARG A 358 -27.97 4.34 -43.11
N SER A 359 -27.91 3.13 -42.56
CA SER A 359 -28.42 1.89 -43.18
C SER A 359 -29.96 1.86 -43.26
N LEU A 360 -30.66 2.33 -42.22
CA LEU A 360 -32.14 2.44 -42.23
C LEU A 360 -32.66 3.49 -43.23
N ARG A 361 -31.93 4.58 -43.46
CA ARG A 361 -32.29 5.60 -44.47
C ARG A 361 -32.30 5.04 -45.90
N GLY A 362 -31.49 4.03 -46.18
CA GLY A 362 -31.43 3.34 -47.48
C GLY A 362 -32.58 2.36 -47.72
N TYR A 363 -33.18 1.80 -46.66
CA TYR A 363 -34.24 0.79 -46.75
C TYR A 363 -35.67 1.37 -46.77
N VAL A 364 -35.88 2.58 -46.24
CA VAL A 364 -37.22 3.14 -45.95
C VAL A 364 -37.84 3.94 -47.12
N THR A 365 -37.14 4.13 -48.23
CA THR A 365 -37.68 4.87 -49.39
C THR A 365 -38.77 4.13 -50.17
N LYS A 366 -39.22 2.92 -49.74
CA LYS A 366 -40.13 2.10 -50.55
C LYS A 366 -41.53 1.77 -50.02
N GLN A 367 -41.95 2.05 -48.78
CA GLN A 367 -43.37 1.79 -48.38
C GLN A 367 -43.97 2.74 -47.30
N PRO A 368 -45.18 3.32 -47.47
CA PRO A 368 -45.71 4.39 -46.60
C PRO A 368 -46.40 3.92 -45.30
N THR A 369 -46.64 2.62 -45.11
CA THR A 369 -47.50 2.10 -44.02
C THR A 369 -46.80 1.89 -42.67
N PHE A 370 -45.48 2.11 -42.57
CA PHE A 370 -44.71 1.83 -41.34
C PHE A 370 -44.48 3.04 -40.40
N LYS A 371 -44.77 4.27 -40.83
CA LYS A 371 -44.46 5.51 -40.08
C LYS A 371 -45.08 5.61 -38.66
N LYS A 372 -46.24 4.97 -38.42
CA LYS A 372 -46.97 5.08 -37.13
C LYS A 372 -46.53 4.07 -36.06
N VAL A 373 -45.94 2.93 -36.48
CA VAL A 373 -45.38 1.91 -35.57
C VAL A 373 -43.94 2.27 -35.22
N GLU A 374 -43.17 2.81 -36.18
CA GLU A 374 -41.84 3.39 -35.95
C GLU A 374 -41.87 4.46 -34.85
N SER A 375 -42.76 5.47 -34.91
CA SER A 375 -42.69 6.56 -33.92
C SER A 375 -42.92 6.09 -32.47
N LYS A 376 -43.73 5.05 -32.25
CA LYS A 376 -43.94 4.47 -30.92
C LYS A 376 -42.79 3.57 -30.46
N VAL A 377 -42.21 2.78 -31.36
CA VAL A 377 -41.09 1.87 -31.05
C VAL A 377 -39.80 2.66 -30.87
N THR A 378 -39.51 3.63 -31.75
CA THR A 378 -38.37 4.53 -31.65
C THR A 378 -38.45 5.37 -30.38
N MET A 379 -39.61 5.92 -30.01
CA MET A 379 -39.76 6.72 -28.79
C MET A 379 -39.67 5.89 -27.50
N GLN A 380 -40.09 4.62 -27.51
CA GLN A 380 -39.86 3.71 -26.37
C GLN A 380 -38.39 3.29 -26.26
N LEU A 381 -37.71 3.04 -27.38
CA LEU A 381 -36.28 2.75 -27.41
C LEU A 381 -35.45 3.96 -26.97
N THR A 382 -35.77 5.19 -27.41
CA THR A 382 -35.09 6.41 -26.96
C THR A 382 -35.29 6.65 -25.47
N ARG A 383 -36.46 6.34 -24.90
CA ARG A 383 -36.70 6.44 -23.44
C ARG A 383 -35.94 5.38 -22.65
N ILE A 384 -35.86 4.14 -23.15
CA ILE A 384 -35.09 3.07 -22.53
C ILE A 384 -33.58 3.38 -22.60
N LEU A 385 -33.11 3.88 -23.75
CA LEU A 385 -31.73 4.37 -23.92
C LEU A 385 -31.43 5.58 -23.04
N ALA A 386 -32.37 6.52 -22.85
CA ALA A 386 -32.17 7.66 -21.95
C ALA A 386 -32.16 7.26 -20.47
N ILE A 387 -32.95 6.25 -20.09
CA ILE A 387 -32.98 5.68 -18.73
C ILE A 387 -31.71 4.87 -18.47
N LEU A 388 -31.19 4.13 -19.45
CA LEU A 388 -29.90 3.46 -19.38
C LEU A 388 -28.73 4.46 -19.37
N PHE A 389 -28.79 5.52 -20.19
CA PHE A 389 -27.82 6.61 -20.22
C PHE A 389 -27.77 7.40 -18.90
N ALA A 390 -28.92 7.59 -18.24
CA ALA A 390 -28.98 8.20 -16.91
C ALA A 390 -28.48 7.27 -15.78
N MET A 391 -28.42 5.96 -16.01
CA MET A 391 -27.83 4.98 -15.08
C MET A 391 -26.33 4.76 -15.31
N THR A 392 -25.78 5.11 -16.48
CA THR A 392 -24.36 4.87 -16.83
C THR A 392 -23.48 6.13 -16.80
N CYS A 393 -24.01 7.26 -16.31
CA CYS A 393 -23.30 8.54 -16.28
C CYS A 393 -22.90 9.00 -14.87
N THR A 394 -22.94 8.10 -13.89
CA THR A 394 -22.19 8.27 -12.65
C THR A 394 -20.92 7.44 -12.78
N ALA A 395 -19.82 8.10 -13.13
CA ALA A 395 -18.53 7.66 -12.64
C ALA A 395 -18.66 7.69 -11.11
N TYR A 396 -18.84 6.54 -10.48
CA TYR A 396 -18.76 6.49 -9.03
C TYR A 396 -17.27 6.62 -8.72
N GLY A 397 -16.89 7.70 -8.05
CA GLY A 397 -15.59 7.73 -7.37
C GLY A 397 -15.59 6.67 -6.27
N GLN A 398 -14.43 6.46 -5.64
CA GLN A 398 -14.28 5.57 -4.48
C GLN A 398 -15.46 5.77 -3.51
N THR A 399 -16.16 4.67 -3.20
CA THR A 399 -17.24 4.67 -2.21
C THR A 399 -16.80 3.94 -0.95
N TYR A 400 -17.38 4.30 0.19
CA TYR A 400 -17.06 3.72 1.49
C TYR A 400 -18.30 3.11 2.13
N SER A 401 -18.10 1.97 2.78
CA SER A 401 -19.05 1.41 3.73
C SER A 401 -18.70 1.91 5.13
N LEU A 402 -19.71 2.26 5.92
CA LEU A 402 -19.58 2.81 7.25
C LEU A 402 -19.95 1.75 8.30
N VAL A 403 -19.05 1.59 9.27
CA VAL A 403 -19.30 0.86 10.51
C VAL A 403 -19.37 1.86 11.66
N ASP A 404 -20.50 1.88 12.37
CA ASP A 404 -20.62 2.56 13.67
C ASP A 404 -19.87 1.74 14.72
N LEU A 405 -18.86 2.34 15.35
CA LEU A 405 -18.07 1.65 16.36
C LEU A 405 -18.84 1.49 17.68
N GLY A 406 -19.88 2.30 17.90
CA GLY A 406 -20.64 2.36 19.15
C GLY A 406 -19.86 3.00 20.28
N ASP A 407 -20.24 2.70 21.52
CA ASP A 407 -19.56 3.14 22.74
C ASP A 407 -19.36 1.98 23.73
N LEU A 408 -18.50 2.16 24.72
CA LEU A 408 -18.26 1.14 25.73
C LEU A 408 -19.54 0.83 26.53
N PRO A 409 -19.78 -0.43 26.94
CA PRO A 409 -20.95 -0.78 27.73
C PRO A 409 -21.08 0.08 29.01
N GLY A 410 -22.24 0.74 29.17
CA GLY A 410 -22.50 1.66 30.28
C GLY A 410 -22.06 3.11 30.02
N GLY A 411 -21.57 3.40 28.81
CA GLY A 411 -21.23 4.74 28.35
C GLY A 411 -22.42 5.68 28.18
N THR A 412 -22.11 6.90 27.77
CA THR A 412 -23.09 7.98 27.56
C THR A 412 -23.64 8.03 26.13
N ASN A 413 -23.43 6.98 25.32
CA ASN A 413 -23.65 6.95 23.87
C ASN A 413 -22.84 8.03 23.15
N ARG A 414 -21.56 8.13 23.52
CA ARG A 414 -20.61 9.01 22.85
C ARG A 414 -19.25 8.35 22.76
N SER A 415 -18.68 8.37 21.56
CA SER A 415 -17.31 7.89 21.28
C SER A 415 -16.68 8.71 20.16
N GLU A 416 -15.35 8.73 20.16
CA GLU A 416 -14.53 9.38 19.15
C GLU A 416 -13.38 8.42 18.81
N ALA A 417 -13.22 8.08 17.53
CA ALA A 417 -12.10 7.27 17.04
C ALA A 417 -11.06 8.18 16.40
N TRP A 418 -9.80 8.00 16.78
CA TRP A 418 -8.70 8.90 16.44
C TRP A 418 -7.54 8.20 15.76
N LEU A 419 -7.37 6.89 15.99
CA LEU A 419 -6.21 6.14 15.57
C LEU A 419 -6.65 4.90 14.80
N LEU A 420 -5.92 4.54 13.76
CA LEU A 420 -6.13 3.35 12.95
C LEU A 420 -4.79 2.71 12.63
N ASN A 421 -4.69 1.38 12.75
CA ASN A 421 -3.52 0.66 12.28
C ASN A 421 -3.78 -0.11 10.98
N GLU A 422 -2.70 -0.66 10.41
CA GLU A 422 -2.73 -1.45 9.18
C GLU A 422 -3.56 -2.75 9.28
N ASN A 423 -3.85 -3.22 10.49
CA ASN A 423 -4.73 -4.36 10.72
C ASN A 423 -6.22 -3.97 10.79
N GLY A 424 -6.57 -2.71 10.54
CA GLY A 424 -7.94 -2.21 10.60
C GLY A 424 -8.49 -2.04 12.02
N GLN A 425 -7.61 -2.02 13.02
CA GLN A 425 -7.97 -1.79 14.41
C GLN A 425 -8.03 -0.30 14.70
N ALA A 426 -9.08 0.14 15.40
CA ALA A 426 -9.29 1.55 15.71
C ALA A 426 -9.16 1.80 17.20
N ALA A 427 -8.51 2.88 17.60
CA ALA A 427 -8.46 3.31 19.00
C ALA A 427 -8.96 4.75 19.17
N GLY A 428 -9.43 5.03 20.38
CA GLY A 428 -10.03 6.33 20.68
C GLY A 428 -10.62 6.38 22.08
N VAL A 429 -11.58 7.28 22.27
CA VAL A 429 -12.21 7.53 23.57
C VAL A 429 -13.70 7.26 23.54
N SER A 430 -14.19 6.60 24.58
CA SER A 430 -15.62 6.46 24.86
C SER A 430 -15.96 7.21 26.15
N PHE A 431 -17.06 7.96 26.17
CA PHE A 431 -17.40 8.81 27.29
C PHE A 431 -18.38 8.12 28.23
N SER A 432 -18.06 8.07 29.52
CA SER A 432 -18.92 7.56 30.59
C SER A 432 -19.25 8.65 31.62
N SER A 433 -20.16 8.36 32.56
CA SER A 433 -20.42 9.25 33.70
C SER A 433 -19.20 9.46 34.61
N ASP A 434 -18.29 8.49 34.60
CA ASP A 434 -17.08 8.48 35.43
C ASP A 434 -15.88 9.12 34.72
N GLY A 435 -16.00 9.40 33.41
CA GLY A 435 -14.96 10.00 32.59
C GLY A 435 -14.81 9.42 31.19
N PRO A 436 -13.99 10.06 30.33
CA PRO A 436 -13.46 9.44 29.12
C PRO A 436 -12.66 8.17 29.42
N ARG A 437 -12.88 7.13 28.63
CA ARG A 437 -12.21 5.82 28.72
C ARG A 437 -11.63 5.46 27.36
N ALA A 438 -10.33 5.17 27.31
CA ALA A 438 -9.68 4.71 26.10
C ALA A 438 -10.18 3.31 25.70
N PHE A 439 -10.34 3.08 24.40
CA PHE A 439 -10.74 1.79 23.85
C PHE A 439 -9.83 1.35 22.70
N LEU A 440 -9.76 0.03 22.49
CA LEU A 440 -9.38 -0.61 21.24
C LEU A 440 -10.62 -1.25 20.62
N TRP A 441 -10.90 -0.96 19.36
CA TRP A 441 -11.93 -1.61 18.56
C TRP A 441 -11.27 -2.56 17.57
N ASN A 442 -11.75 -3.81 17.54
CA ASN A 442 -11.24 -4.85 16.65
C ASN A 442 -12.42 -5.75 16.23
N ASP A 443 -12.71 -5.84 14.94
CA ASP A 443 -13.73 -6.71 14.36
C ASP A 443 -15.11 -6.65 15.06
N GLY A 444 -15.59 -5.44 15.32
CA GLY A 444 -16.90 -5.21 15.95
C GLY A 444 -16.91 -5.35 17.48
N ALA A 445 -15.77 -5.61 18.11
CA ALA A 445 -15.62 -5.65 19.55
C ALA A 445 -14.84 -4.43 20.06
N MET A 446 -15.44 -3.66 20.97
CA MET A 446 -14.79 -2.55 21.68
C MET A 446 -14.30 -3.04 23.06
N THR A 447 -12.99 -2.98 23.27
CA THR A 447 -12.29 -3.38 24.50
C THR A 447 -11.78 -2.15 25.22
N GLU A 448 -12.04 -2.05 26.51
CA GLU A 448 -11.50 -0.98 27.35
C GLU A 448 -10.02 -1.22 27.66
N VAL A 449 -9.18 -0.19 27.49
CA VAL A 449 -7.72 -0.25 27.74
C VAL A 449 -7.40 -0.34 29.25
N GLY A 450 -8.20 0.34 30.07
CA GLY A 450 -8.04 0.43 31.53
C GLY A 450 -7.38 1.74 31.99
N ASP A 451 -6.91 1.74 33.25
CA ASP A 451 -6.27 2.87 33.92
C ASP A 451 -4.99 2.40 34.66
N LEU A 452 -4.01 3.30 34.85
CA LEU A 452 -2.86 3.02 35.69
C LEU A 452 -3.26 2.87 37.18
N PRO A 453 -2.62 1.94 37.95
CA PRO A 453 -2.94 1.76 39.36
C PRO A 453 -2.72 3.04 40.20
N GLY A 454 -3.76 3.45 40.94
CA GLY A 454 -3.67 4.54 41.93
C GLY A 454 -4.03 5.94 41.42
N GLY A 455 -4.39 6.09 40.14
CA GLY A 455 -4.93 7.34 39.59
C GLY A 455 -6.46 7.46 39.65
N ALA A 456 -6.96 8.64 39.26
CA ALA A 456 -8.37 8.83 38.93
C ALA A 456 -8.60 8.32 37.50
N SER A 457 -9.57 7.42 37.32
CA SER A 457 -9.87 6.67 36.09
C SER A 457 -10.12 7.51 34.82
N PHE A 458 -9.06 8.09 34.27
CA PHE A 458 -9.06 8.88 33.06
C PHE A 458 -7.82 8.52 32.24
N SER A 459 -8.03 7.67 31.23
CA SER A 459 -7.07 7.47 30.14
C SER A 459 -7.50 8.36 28.98
N ASN A 460 -6.69 9.37 28.65
CA ASN A 460 -6.95 10.29 27.55
C ASN A 460 -6.05 9.92 26.36
N PRO A 461 -6.63 9.42 25.25
CA PRO A 461 -5.87 9.20 24.03
C PRO A 461 -5.65 10.49 23.21
N GLY A 462 -5.92 11.68 23.76
CA GLY A 462 -5.79 12.95 23.05
C GLY A 462 -4.32 13.24 22.76
N GLY A 463 -3.89 12.88 21.55
CA GLY A 463 -2.47 12.75 21.21
C GLY A 463 -1.91 11.45 21.79
N ALA A 464 -2.44 10.30 21.37
CA ALA A 464 -1.98 8.95 21.66
C ALA A 464 -1.54 8.28 20.35
N GLY A 465 -0.85 7.14 20.46
CA GLY A 465 -0.43 6.34 19.32
C GLY A 465 -0.94 4.90 19.40
N LEU A 466 -1.10 4.29 18.23
CA LEU A 466 -1.46 2.90 18.03
C LEU A 466 -0.52 2.33 16.95
N ASN A 467 0.11 1.19 17.22
CA ASN A 467 0.95 0.51 16.22
C ASN A 467 0.27 -0.75 15.64
N VAL A 468 0.90 -1.38 14.64
CA VAL A 468 0.39 -2.59 13.96
C VAL A 468 0.21 -3.77 14.91
N HIS A 469 0.97 -3.82 16.01
CA HIS A 469 0.87 -4.85 17.05
C HIS A 469 -0.33 -4.66 17.99
N GLY A 470 -1.14 -3.62 17.78
CA GLY A 470 -2.29 -3.29 18.63
C GLY A 470 -1.90 -2.67 19.97
N GLN A 471 -0.67 -2.18 20.11
CA GLN A 471 -0.20 -1.51 21.31
C GLN A 471 -0.66 -0.06 21.33
N ILE A 472 -1.17 0.40 22.46
CA ILE A 472 -1.67 1.77 22.63
C ILE A 472 -0.79 2.52 23.62
N VAL A 473 -0.39 3.73 23.27
CA VAL A 473 0.28 4.65 24.19
C VAL A 473 -0.59 5.86 24.46
N GLY A 474 -0.39 6.53 25.59
CA GLY A 474 -1.12 7.75 25.89
C GLY A 474 -0.76 8.32 27.25
N SER A 475 -1.72 9.00 27.89
CA SER A 475 -1.60 9.46 29.27
C SER A 475 -2.73 8.93 30.14
N SER A 476 -2.39 8.50 31.35
CA SER A 476 -3.34 7.99 32.35
C SER A 476 -2.98 8.54 33.72
N GLY A 477 -3.99 8.77 34.56
CA GLY A 477 -3.76 9.20 35.93
C GLY A 477 -2.94 8.15 36.71
N ALA A 478 -1.91 8.59 37.43
CA ALA A 478 -1.08 7.74 38.28
C ALA A 478 -0.87 8.36 39.67
N SER A 479 -0.19 7.63 40.56
CA SER A 479 0.16 8.13 41.90
C SER A 479 1.19 9.26 41.81
N GLY A 480 0.73 10.51 41.78
CA GLY A 480 1.60 11.70 41.78
C GLY A 480 1.36 12.66 40.61
N GLY A 481 0.55 12.28 39.63
CA GLY A 481 0.28 13.06 38.43
C GLY A 481 -0.12 12.15 37.27
N ASP A 482 -0.40 12.74 36.11
CA ASP A 482 -0.65 11.99 34.88
C ASP A 482 0.68 11.49 34.31
N HIS A 483 0.75 10.20 33.97
CA HIS A 483 1.94 9.54 33.45
C HIS A 483 1.66 8.94 32.06
N ALA A 484 2.72 8.87 31.26
CA ALA A 484 2.73 8.14 30.00
C ALA A 484 2.54 6.64 30.27
N PHE A 485 1.75 5.97 29.44
CA PHE A 485 1.57 4.53 29.52
C PHE A 485 1.82 3.83 28.18
N LEU A 486 2.12 2.54 28.25
CA LEU A 486 2.05 1.59 27.13
C LEU A 486 1.09 0.46 27.52
N TRP A 487 0.10 0.18 26.68
CA TRP A 487 -0.81 -0.95 26.80
C TRP A 487 -0.49 -2.01 25.74
N ASP A 488 -0.32 -3.25 26.16
CA ASP A 488 0.17 -4.36 25.32
C ASP A 488 -0.92 -5.31 24.79
N GLY A 489 -2.19 -4.92 24.88
CA GLY A 489 -3.33 -5.80 24.62
C GLY A 489 -3.95 -6.39 25.89
N THR A 490 -3.21 -6.41 27.00
CA THR A 490 -3.65 -7.06 28.23
C THR A 490 -3.43 -6.23 29.49
N GLN A 491 -2.35 -5.46 29.56
CA GLN A 491 -1.96 -4.69 30.74
C GLN A 491 -1.39 -3.33 30.36
N MET A 492 -1.55 -2.35 31.25
CA MET A 492 -0.91 -1.04 31.15
C MET A 492 0.39 -1.02 31.94
N THR A 493 1.45 -0.53 31.31
CA THR A 493 2.76 -0.26 31.90
C THR A 493 2.95 1.24 32.02
N ASP A 494 3.32 1.71 33.22
CA ASP A 494 3.75 3.10 33.45
C ASP A 494 5.14 3.32 32.84
N LEU A 495 5.26 4.27 31.91
CA LEU A 495 6.51 4.60 31.23
C LEU A 495 7.36 5.61 32.02
N GLY A 496 6.84 6.19 33.09
CA GLY A 496 7.54 7.13 33.97
C GLY A 496 7.79 8.51 33.35
N THR A 497 8.67 9.29 34.00
CA THR A 497 9.01 10.68 33.64
C THR A 497 10.53 10.84 33.53
N LEU A 498 10.98 11.76 32.68
CA LEU A 498 12.40 12.16 32.67
C LEU A 498 12.85 12.64 34.07
N PRO A 499 14.13 12.42 34.45
CA PRO A 499 14.65 12.88 35.73
C PRO A 499 14.39 14.38 35.98
N GLY A 500 13.69 14.70 37.06
CA GLY A 500 13.33 16.09 37.43
C GLY A 500 11.92 16.51 37.03
N TYR A 501 11.19 15.71 36.26
CA TYR A 501 9.81 15.95 35.88
C TYR A 501 8.83 15.11 36.71
N ASP A 502 7.59 15.60 36.87
CA ASP A 502 6.56 14.97 37.72
C ASP A 502 5.34 14.45 36.95
N ARG A 503 5.24 14.75 35.65
CA ARG A 503 4.18 14.30 34.75
C ARG A 503 4.73 13.92 33.37
N SER A 504 4.04 13.03 32.68
CA SER A 504 4.37 12.66 31.29
C SER A 504 3.14 12.25 30.48
N GLY A 505 3.29 12.29 29.16
CA GLY A 505 2.31 11.76 28.21
C GLY A 505 3.00 11.28 26.94
N ALA A 506 2.70 10.05 26.54
CA ALA A 506 3.13 9.52 25.25
C ALA A 506 2.18 10.02 24.15
N ILE A 507 2.73 10.31 22.98
CA ILE A 507 2.04 10.95 21.86
C ILE A 507 1.89 10.02 20.66
N ALA A 508 2.96 9.35 20.27
CA ALA A 508 2.95 8.44 19.13
C ALA A 508 3.88 7.25 19.40
N ILE A 509 3.63 6.14 18.72
CA ILE A 509 4.40 4.89 18.80
C ILE A 509 4.52 4.32 17.38
N ASN A 510 5.72 3.89 17.00
CA ASN A 510 5.92 3.16 15.74
C ASN A 510 5.89 1.63 15.96
N ASP A 511 5.97 0.86 14.88
CA ASP A 511 5.86 -0.60 14.93
C ASP A 511 7.07 -1.29 15.57
N SER A 512 8.22 -0.60 15.66
CA SER A 512 9.37 -1.09 16.44
C SER A 512 9.22 -0.85 17.95
N GLY A 513 8.16 -0.18 18.39
CA GLY A 513 7.88 0.10 19.80
C GLY A 513 8.62 1.32 20.34
N GLN A 514 9.17 2.17 19.47
CA GLN A 514 9.73 3.47 19.84
C GLN A 514 8.58 4.45 20.08
N ILE A 515 8.60 5.11 21.23
CA ILE A 515 7.51 5.99 21.67
C ILE A 515 8.06 7.41 21.81
N VAL A 516 7.35 8.38 21.25
CA VAL A 516 7.64 9.80 21.44
C VAL A 516 6.55 10.48 22.25
N GLY A 517 6.93 11.42 23.10
CA GLY A 517 5.99 12.23 23.87
C GLY A 517 6.68 13.31 24.67
N ARG A 518 6.18 13.58 25.87
CA ARG A 518 6.65 14.70 26.70
C ARG A 518 6.72 14.33 28.17
N SER A 519 7.71 14.89 28.85
CA SER A 519 7.79 14.99 30.31
C SER A 519 7.66 16.46 30.71
N PHE A 520 6.92 16.77 31.76
CA PHE A 520 6.67 18.16 32.17
C PHE A 520 6.49 18.30 33.68
N ASN A 521 6.76 19.51 34.16
CA ASN A 521 6.61 19.92 35.55
C ASN A 521 6.25 21.43 35.60
N ASN A 522 6.37 22.07 36.75
CA ASN A 522 6.10 23.50 36.87
C ASN A 522 7.19 24.40 36.25
N ASP A 523 8.36 23.84 35.94
CA ASP A 523 9.52 24.57 35.41
C ASP A 523 9.61 24.49 33.87
N GLY A 524 8.97 23.50 33.23
CA GLY A 524 8.95 23.39 31.77
C GLY A 524 8.44 22.05 31.23
N ILE A 525 8.62 21.89 29.92
CA ILE A 525 8.27 20.69 29.13
C ILE A 525 9.54 20.25 28.38
N ALA A 526 9.81 18.95 28.38
CA ALA A 526 10.84 18.32 27.56
C ALA A 526 10.22 17.26 26.65
N ALA A 527 10.65 17.19 25.39
CA ALA A 527 10.40 16.03 24.56
C ALA A 527 11.02 14.79 25.21
N THR A 528 10.37 13.64 25.04
CA THR A 528 10.83 12.38 25.62
C THR A 528 10.68 11.27 24.59
N ILE A 529 11.73 10.45 24.45
CA ILE A 529 11.67 9.19 23.71
C ILE A 529 11.77 8.05 24.73
N TRP A 530 10.86 7.09 24.64
CA TRP A 530 10.95 5.80 25.33
C TRP A 530 11.25 4.71 24.31
N GLU A 531 12.28 3.92 24.59
CA GLU A 531 12.85 2.92 23.68
C GLU A 531 13.60 1.88 24.51
N ASP A 532 13.38 0.58 24.26
CA ASP A 532 14.03 -0.53 24.97
C ASP A 532 13.98 -0.45 26.52
N GLY A 533 12.88 0.10 27.06
CA GLY A 533 12.68 0.29 28.49
C GLY A 533 13.53 1.43 29.10
N ALA A 534 14.26 2.18 28.28
CA ALA A 534 14.94 3.40 28.66
C ALA A 534 14.13 4.63 28.22
N MET A 535 14.39 5.76 28.86
CA MET A 535 13.84 7.06 28.47
C MET A 535 14.95 8.10 28.36
N ARG A 536 14.85 8.97 27.37
CA ARG A 536 15.83 10.03 27.14
C ARG A 536 15.19 11.27 26.54
N GLU A 537 15.80 12.42 26.81
CA GLU A 537 15.56 13.62 26.03
C GLU A 537 16.30 13.49 24.70
N PRO A 538 15.62 13.65 23.55
CA PRO A 538 16.29 13.60 22.26
C PRO A 538 17.21 14.81 22.04
N SER A 539 18.41 14.56 21.53
CA SER A 539 19.37 15.62 21.19
C SER A 539 18.91 16.43 19.98
N GLY A 540 19.32 17.69 19.92
CA GLY A 540 19.10 18.56 18.76
C GLY A 540 17.68 19.11 18.61
N PHE A 541 16.78 18.80 19.53
CA PHE A 541 15.50 19.50 19.65
C PHE A 541 15.71 20.97 20.03
N ARG A 542 14.88 21.83 19.44
CA ARG A 542 14.82 23.27 19.74
C ARG A 542 14.07 23.51 21.06
N THR A 543 14.03 24.75 21.54
CA THR A 543 13.68 25.09 22.94
C THR A 543 12.25 24.78 23.38
N GLU A 544 11.26 24.63 22.48
CA GLU A 544 9.89 24.26 22.84
C GLU A 544 9.26 23.27 21.84
N PRO A 545 9.71 21.99 21.85
CA PRO A 545 9.30 21.03 20.86
C PRO A 545 8.01 20.32 21.26
N HIS A 546 7.05 20.33 20.35
CA HIS A 546 5.79 19.63 20.47
C HIS A 546 5.73 18.52 19.41
N PRO A 547 6.32 17.33 19.69
CA PRO A 547 6.15 16.19 18.78
C PRO A 547 4.67 15.83 18.64
N ARG A 548 4.32 15.32 17.47
CA ARG A 548 2.96 14.97 17.06
C ARG A 548 2.87 13.56 16.52
N ASP A 549 3.88 13.09 15.80
CA ASP A 549 3.88 11.76 15.19
C ASP A 549 5.30 11.20 14.96
N ILE A 550 5.42 9.89 14.75
CA ILE A 550 6.66 9.15 14.48
C ILE A 550 6.43 8.01 13.49
N ASN A 551 7.28 7.87 12.47
CA ASN A 551 7.25 6.72 11.55
C ASN A 551 8.21 5.59 11.96
N ASN A 552 8.19 4.46 11.25
CA ASN A 552 9.06 3.31 11.50
C ASN A 552 10.54 3.59 11.23
N ARG A 553 10.86 4.67 10.50
CA ARG A 553 12.23 5.19 10.39
C ARG A 553 12.73 5.96 11.60
N GLY A 554 11.89 6.16 12.62
CA GLY A 554 12.22 6.97 13.79
C GLY A 554 12.27 8.48 13.51
N GLN A 555 11.73 8.91 12.36
CA GLN A 555 11.57 10.33 12.06
C GLN A 555 10.37 10.86 12.84
N ILE A 556 10.57 11.96 13.57
CA ILE A 556 9.55 12.56 14.43
C ILE A 556 9.13 13.88 13.84
N VAL A 557 7.83 14.09 13.64
CA VAL A 557 7.30 15.39 13.21
C VAL A 557 6.58 16.10 14.34
N GLY A 558 6.46 17.40 14.21
CA GLY A 558 5.68 18.19 15.14
C GLY A 558 5.88 19.68 14.95
N VAL A 559 5.72 20.41 16.04
CA VAL A 559 5.71 21.87 16.05
C VAL A 559 6.74 22.41 17.02
N ASP A 560 7.58 23.33 16.57
CA ASP A 560 8.43 24.14 17.43
C ASP A 560 7.77 25.51 17.67
N ARG A 561 7.66 25.91 18.94
CA ARG A 561 7.07 27.19 19.35
C ARG A 561 8.09 28.28 19.69
N SER A 562 9.38 28.05 19.39
CA SER A 562 10.50 28.91 19.78
C SER A 562 10.69 30.23 18.99
N GLY A 563 9.86 30.54 17.99
CA GLY A 563 10.07 31.68 17.09
C GLY A 563 9.79 33.08 17.68
N PRO A 564 10.50 34.15 17.24
CA PRO A 564 10.13 35.52 17.59
C PRO A 564 8.69 35.77 17.12
N LEU A 565 7.86 36.31 18.03
CA LEU A 565 6.40 36.49 17.87
C LEU A 565 5.52 35.23 18.06
N PHE A 566 6.03 34.11 18.62
CA PHE A 566 5.27 32.85 18.78
C PHE A 566 4.84 32.21 17.45
N SER A 567 5.63 32.38 16.38
CA SER A 567 5.34 31.68 15.13
C SER A 567 5.61 30.18 15.30
N SER A 568 4.56 29.36 15.27
CA SER A 568 4.68 27.90 15.26
C SER A 568 5.34 27.45 13.96
N ARG A 569 6.37 26.61 14.05
CA ARG A 569 7.10 26.10 12.89
C ARG A 569 7.06 24.58 12.85
N PRO A 570 6.55 23.97 11.76
CA PRO A 570 6.58 22.53 11.64
C PRO A 570 8.03 22.06 11.49
N PHE A 571 8.35 20.93 12.09
CA PHE A 571 9.67 20.32 11.98
C PHE A 571 9.57 18.85 11.63
N ILE A 572 10.66 18.34 11.06
CA ILE A 572 11.02 16.92 11.05
C ILE A 572 12.33 16.75 11.83
N TRP A 573 12.35 15.83 12.78
CA TRP A 573 13.52 15.42 13.52
C TRP A 573 13.99 14.08 13.00
N GLU A 574 15.27 14.00 12.65
CA GLU A 574 15.91 12.78 12.14
C GLU A 574 17.40 12.81 12.50
N ASN A 575 17.96 11.65 12.83
CA ASN A 575 19.41 11.50 13.08
C ASN A 575 20.00 12.48 14.12
N GLY A 576 19.19 12.89 15.10
CA GLY A 576 19.64 13.81 16.17
C GLY A 576 19.56 15.29 15.81
N GLU A 577 18.97 15.66 14.67
CA GLU A 577 18.84 17.04 14.20
C GLU A 577 17.38 17.42 13.96
N THR A 578 17.00 18.67 14.29
CA THR A 578 15.66 19.22 14.02
C THR A 578 15.70 20.14 12.80
N ASN A 579 15.07 19.68 11.71
CA ASN A 579 14.94 20.42 10.47
C ASN A 579 13.58 21.14 10.40
N ASP A 580 13.62 22.45 10.13
CA ASP A 580 12.42 23.25 9.86
C ASP A 580 11.95 22.93 8.43
N ILE A 581 10.72 22.42 8.28
CA ILE A 581 10.15 22.04 6.97
C ILE A 581 9.33 23.16 6.32
N GLY A 582 9.42 24.37 6.87
CA GLY A 582 8.89 25.60 6.31
C GLY A 582 7.39 25.81 6.55
N ASN A 583 6.89 26.97 6.13
CA ASN A 583 5.46 27.28 6.03
C ASN A 583 5.14 27.66 4.58
N LEU A 584 3.86 27.61 4.19
CA LEU A 584 3.42 27.93 2.83
C LEU A 584 3.80 29.36 2.40
N SER A 585 3.83 30.32 3.33
CA SER A 585 4.34 31.67 3.07
C SER A 585 5.08 32.30 4.25
N GLU A 586 5.88 33.34 3.96
CA GLU A 586 6.67 34.05 4.96
C GLU A 586 5.77 34.80 5.95
N GLY A 587 5.79 34.39 7.22
CA GLY A 587 4.99 34.98 8.30
C GLY A 587 3.85 34.08 8.82
N ASP A 588 3.60 32.95 8.18
CA ASP A 588 2.59 31.97 8.60
C ASP A 588 3.02 31.19 9.85
N THR A 589 2.05 30.55 10.50
CA THR A 589 2.30 29.56 11.55
C THR A 589 1.81 28.19 11.10
N GLY A 590 2.69 27.20 11.11
CA GLY A 590 2.40 25.85 10.60
C GLY A 590 2.49 24.77 11.66
N TRP A 591 1.64 23.76 11.53
CA TRP A 591 1.64 22.53 12.32
C TRP A 591 1.79 21.31 11.42
N ALA A 592 2.71 20.41 11.78
CA ALA A 592 2.83 19.07 11.21
C ALA A 592 2.11 18.10 12.14
N ASP A 593 1.15 17.34 11.61
CA ASP A 593 0.27 16.48 12.41
C ASP A 593 0.56 14.99 12.18
N ALA A 594 0.93 14.56 10.97
CA ALA A 594 1.25 13.15 10.67
C ALA A 594 2.40 13.00 9.66
N ILE A 595 3.10 11.86 9.72
CA ILE A 595 4.19 11.46 8.82
C ILE A 595 3.99 10.01 8.35
N ASN A 596 4.21 9.72 7.07
CA ASN A 596 4.17 8.35 6.55
C ASN A 596 5.55 7.68 6.43
N GLU A 597 5.56 6.43 5.99
CA GLU A 597 6.76 5.66 5.73
C GLU A 597 7.47 6.05 4.43
N LEU A 598 7.00 7.05 3.70
CA LEU A 598 7.76 7.71 2.62
C LEU A 598 8.49 8.97 3.10
N GLY A 599 8.12 9.49 4.27
CA GLY A 599 8.70 10.69 4.88
C GLY A 599 7.94 11.95 4.48
N GLN A 600 6.79 11.76 3.85
CA GLN A 600 5.86 12.82 3.54
C GLN A 600 5.14 13.20 4.83
N VAL A 601 4.89 14.50 4.98
CA VAL A 601 4.32 15.08 6.20
C VAL A 601 3.08 15.85 5.83
N VAL A 602 2.00 15.71 6.60
CA VAL A 602 0.81 16.54 6.43
C VAL A 602 0.55 17.37 7.66
N GLY A 603 -0.22 18.43 7.46
CA GLY A 603 -0.71 19.25 8.55
C GLY A 603 -1.41 20.48 8.00
N TRP A 604 -1.25 21.61 8.68
CA TRP A 604 -1.91 22.84 8.27
C TRP A 604 -1.15 24.11 8.64
N ASN A 605 -1.45 25.20 7.94
CA ASN A 605 -0.91 26.53 8.19
C ASN A 605 -2.05 27.48 8.54
N GLU A 606 -1.83 28.40 9.47
CA GLU A 606 -2.74 29.51 9.78
C GLU A 606 -2.21 30.81 9.18
N ILE A 607 -3.07 31.48 8.41
CA ILE A 607 -2.81 32.76 7.76
C ILE A 607 -3.95 33.72 8.11
N ALA A 608 -3.65 34.77 8.88
CA ALA A 608 -4.65 35.78 9.27
C ALA A 608 -5.96 35.22 9.87
N GLY A 609 -5.88 34.07 10.57
CA GLY A 609 -7.01 33.37 11.18
C GLY A 609 -7.73 32.36 10.27
N GLU A 610 -7.23 32.10 9.06
CA GLU A 610 -7.72 31.03 8.17
C GLU A 610 -6.71 29.89 8.11
N THR A 611 -7.15 28.63 8.25
CA THR A 611 -6.25 27.47 8.14
C THR A 611 -6.31 26.80 6.76
N THR A 612 -5.17 26.32 6.26
CA THR A 612 -5.05 25.58 5.00
C THR A 612 -4.28 24.28 5.23
N ALA A 613 -4.83 23.15 4.76
CA ALA A 613 -4.15 21.87 4.80
C ALA A 613 -3.02 21.80 3.77
N TRP A 614 -1.91 21.15 4.12
CA TRP A 614 -0.76 20.98 3.24
C TRP A 614 -0.16 19.58 3.33
N LEU A 615 0.54 19.20 2.26
CA LEU A 615 1.40 18.02 2.16
C LEU A 615 2.83 18.49 1.87
N TRP A 616 3.80 18.03 2.64
CA TRP A 616 5.21 18.24 2.40
C TRP A 616 5.82 16.96 1.86
N ASP A 617 6.52 17.07 0.74
CA ASP A 617 7.27 15.99 0.11
C ASP A 617 8.59 16.52 -0.45
N ASP A 618 9.70 15.91 -0.05
CA ASP A 618 11.08 16.23 -0.46
C ASP A 618 11.39 17.74 -0.60
N GLY A 619 11.07 18.51 0.46
CA GLY A 619 11.35 19.95 0.51
C GLY A 619 10.30 20.84 -0.16
N VAL A 620 9.22 20.27 -0.70
CA VAL A 620 8.13 21.00 -1.37
C VAL A 620 6.86 20.92 -0.53
N GLN A 621 6.26 22.07 -0.19
CA GLN A 621 4.89 22.12 0.38
C GLN A 621 3.85 22.31 -0.72
N ILE A 622 2.86 21.42 -0.74
CA ILE A 622 1.70 21.39 -1.62
C ILE A 622 0.47 21.84 -0.82
N ASP A 623 -0.21 22.88 -1.30
CA ASP A 623 -1.52 23.29 -0.77
C ASP A 623 -2.59 22.30 -1.25
N LEU A 624 -3.22 21.59 -0.31
CA LEU A 624 -4.26 20.60 -0.62
C LEU A 624 -5.61 21.27 -0.96
N GLY A 625 -5.79 22.54 -0.60
CA GLY A 625 -7.01 23.30 -0.78
C GLY A 625 -8.03 23.10 0.34
N ARG A 626 -9.31 23.35 0.03
CA ARG A 626 -10.44 23.28 0.97
C ARG A 626 -11.71 22.80 0.26
N LEU A 627 -12.67 22.26 1.00
CA LEU A 627 -13.99 21.96 0.43
C LEU A 627 -14.70 23.23 -0.07
N PRO A 628 -15.47 23.16 -1.18
CA PRO A 628 -16.23 24.30 -1.69
C PRO A 628 -17.12 24.94 -0.62
N GLY A 629 -16.93 26.24 -0.37
CA GLY A 629 -17.69 27.00 0.63
C GLY A 629 -17.12 26.93 2.06
N SER A 630 -16.00 26.23 2.28
CA SER A 630 -15.29 26.23 3.56
C SER A 630 -14.25 27.36 3.63
N PHE A 631 -14.01 27.86 4.84
CA PHE A 631 -13.00 28.89 5.13
C PHE A 631 -11.71 28.28 5.66
N THR A 632 -11.79 27.11 6.30
CA THR A 632 -10.63 26.43 6.89
C THR A 632 -10.54 24.98 6.42
N SER A 633 -9.32 24.47 6.34
CA SER A 633 -9.00 23.06 6.13
C SER A 633 -7.79 22.66 6.97
N GLN A 634 -7.80 21.43 7.49
CA GLN A 634 -6.73 20.83 8.30
C GLN A 634 -6.59 19.36 7.92
N ALA A 635 -5.35 18.88 7.75
CA ALA A 635 -5.04 17.47 7.52
C ALA A 635 -4.55 16.84 8.83
N PHE A 636 -4.99 15.60 9.11
CA PHE A 636 -4.67 14.89 10.35
C PHE A 636 -4.02 13.53 10.13
N GLY A 637 -4.37 12.82 9.06
CA GLY A 637 -3.80 11.52 8.73
C GLY A 637 -3.35 11.43 7.27
N LEU A 638 -2.33 10.62 7.02
CA LEU A 638 -1.91 10.25 5.67
C LEU A 638 -1.46 8.78 5.63
N ASN A 639 -1.58 8.15 4.47
CA ASN A 639 -1.04 6.81 4.22
C ASN A 639 0.11 6.82 3.21
N ASP A 640 0.74 5.68 2.98
CA ASP A 640 1.87 5.53 2.05
C ASP A 640 1.44 5.53 0.57
N VAL A 641 0.14 5.38 0.32
CA VAL A 641 -0.44 5.49 -1.03
C VAL A 641 -0.75 6.96 -1.39
N GLY A 642 -0.44 7.91 -0.50
CA GLY A 642 -0.60 9.35 -0.73
C GLY A 642 -2.02 9.88 -0.51
N GLN A 643 -2.89 9.09 0.13
CA GLN A 643 -4.20 9.58 0.58
C GLN A 643 -4.03 10.40 1.85
N VAL A 644 -4.73 11.53 1.91
CA VAL A 644 -4.72 12.43 3.08
C VAL A 644 -6.15 12.65 3.56
N VAL A 645 -6.36 12.64 4.87
CA VAL A 645 -7.68 12.88 5.48
C VAL A 645 -7.65 14.04 6.46
N GLY A 646 -8.81 14.65 6.67
CA GLY A 646 -8.93 15.74 7.63
C GLY A 646 -10.30 16.39 7.67
N ILE A 647 -10.32 17.65 8.08
CA ILE A 647 -11.55 18.43 8.26
C ILE A 647 -11.57 19.75 7.50
N SER A 648 -12.76 20.19 7.11
CA SER A 648 -13.01 21.53 6.59
C SER A 648 -14.18 22.16 7.36
N SER A 649 -14.12 23.46 7.64
CA SER A 649 -15.21 24.20 8.31
C SER A 649 -15.76 25.33 7.46
N THR A 650 -17.09 25.44 7.44
CA THR A 650 -17.84 26.53 6.79
C THR A 650 -17.91 27.82 7.60
N ARG A 651 -17.21 27.93 8.73
CA ARG A 651 -17.23 29.11 9.58
C ARG A 651 -15.83 29.47 10.09
N GLN A 652 -15.49 30.75 10.04
CA GLN A 652 -14.17 31.28 10.43
C GLN A 652 -13.96 31.30 11.96
N ASP A 653 -15.02 31.24 12.78
CA ASP A 653 -15.00 31.45 14.24
C ASP A 653 -15.67 30.33 15.07
N GLY A 654 -15.91 29.13 14.52
CA GLY A 654 -16.52 28.04 15.30
C GLY A 654 -16.62 26.67 14.60
N PHE A 655 -17.14 25.69 15.36
CA PHE A 655 -17.27 24.27 15.00
C PHE A 655 -18.63 23.91 14.33
N ASP A 656 -19.38 24.90 13.85
CA ASP A 656 -20.63 24.64 13.09
C ASP A 656 -20.30 24.32 11.62
N GLY A 657 -20.82 23.20 11.11
CA GLY A 657 -20.70 22.84 9.70
C GLY A 657 -19.38 22.17 9.30
N ILE A 658 -18.68 21.52 10.24
CA ILE A 658 -17.48 20.73 9.95
C ILE A 658 -17.84 19.53 9.05
N ARG A 659 -16.99 19.25 8.07
CA ARG A 659 -17.09 18.10 7.19
C ARG A 659 -15.75 17.38 7.09
N ALA A 660 -15.80 16.07 7.28
CA ALA A 660 -14.68 15.19 7.01
C ALA A 660 -14.40 15.14 5.50
N TRP A 661 -13.13 15.12 5.12
CA TRP A 661 -12.70 15.04 3.73
C TRP A 661 -11.55 14.05 3.53
N VAL A 662 -11.40 13.61 2.28
CA VAL A 662 -10.25 12.82 1.79
C VAL A 662 -9.68 13.52 0.56
N TRP A 663 -8.36 13.52 0.42
CA TRP A 663 -7.61 14.07 -0.71
C TRP A 663 -6.79 12.98 -1.37
N GLN A 664 -6.72 13.04 -2.69
CA GLN A 664 -5.84 12.27 -3.57
C GLN A 664 -5.35 13.20 -4.68
N GLU A 665 -4.15 12.97 -5.21
CA GLU A 665 -3.53 13.88 -6.20
C GLU A 665 -4.40 14.05 -7.45
N GLU A 666 -5.04 12.98 -7.92
CA GLU A 666 -5.79 12.97 -9.19
C GLU A 666 -7.12 13.72 -9.12
N VAL A 667 -7.73 13.78 -7.93
CA VAL A 667 -9.11 14.27 -7.73
C VAL A 667 -9.23 15.44 -6.75
N GLY A 668 -8.19 15.73 -5.97
CA GLY A 668 -8.17 16.77 -4.94
C GLY A 668 -9.05 16.43 -3.72
N ILE A 669 -9.41 17.44 -2.93
CA ILE A 669 -10.26 17.27 -1.74
C ILE A 669 -11.70 16.89 -2.13
N GLN A 670 -12.17 15.79 -1.57
CA GLN A 670 -13.54 15.29 -1.69
C GLN A 670 -14.20 15.22 -0.31
N ASN A 671 -15.48 15.58 -0.24
CA ASN A 671 -16.25 15.50 1.00
C ASN A 671 -16.65 14.04 1.26
N LEU A 672 -16.20 13.45 2.37
CA LEU A 672 -16.47 12.03 2.69
C LEU A 672 -17.97 11.74 2.82
N ASN A 673 -18.78 12.72 3.22
CA ASN A 673 -20.24 12.56 3.29
C ASN A 673 -20.89 12.27 1.92
N ASP A 674 -20.21 12.60 0.83
CA ASP A 674 -20.68 12.33 -0.53
C ASP A 674 -20.17 10.99 -1.08
N LEU A 675 -19.27 10.31 -0.35
CA LEU A 675 -18.61 9.07 -0.75
C LEU A 675 -19.09 7.84 0.02
N VAL A 676 -19.94 7.98 1.03
CA VAL A 676 -20.43 6.86 1.83
C VAL A 676 -21.67 6.24 1.18
N ASP A 677 -21.75 4.91 1.16
CA ASP A 677 -22.88 4.17 0.63
C ASP A 677 -24.12 4.20 1.57
N GLU A 678 -25.10 3.33 1.32
CA GLU A 678 -26.33 3.27 2.11
C GLU A 678 -26.14 2.92 3.59
N SER A 679 -25.00 2.32 3.97
CA SER A 679 -24.65 2.04 5.36
C SER A 679 -24.44 3.32 6.18
N GLY A 680 -24.04 4.43 5.54
CA GLY A 680 -23.91 5.75 6.18
C GLY A 680 -25.20 6.56 6.20
N SER A 681 -26.36 5.99 5.85
CA SER A 681 -27.60 6.76 5.75
C SER A 681 -27.97 7.45 7.06
N GLY A 682 -28.01 8.78 7.03
CA GLY A 682 -28.34 9.62 8.19
C GLY A 682 -27.13 10.07 9.02
N TRP A 683 -25.93 9.59 8.70
CA TRP A 683 -24.71 10.10 9.31
C TRP A 683 -24.34 11.47 8.77
N THR A 684 -23.67 12.27 9.61
CA THR A 684 -22.90 13.45 9.22
C THR A 684 -21.47 13.25 9.72
N LEU A 685 -20.55 12.91 8.82
CA LEU A 685 -19.14 12.74 9.11
C LEU A 685 -18.49 14.11 9.30
N GLN A 686 -17.94 14.33 10.49
CA GLN A 686 -17.41 15.63 10.90
C GLN A 686 -15.88 15.61 10.91
N PHE A 687 -15.28 14.58 11.50
CA PHE A 687 -13.84 14.41 11.61
C PHE A 687 -13.42 13.13 10.92
N ALA A 688 -12.40 13.21 10.06
CA ALA A 688 -11.59 12.07 9.64
C ALA A 688 -10.20 12.31 10.22
N GLU A 689 -9.75 11.38 11.05
CA GLU A 689 -8.59 11.56 11.92
C GLU A 689 -7.39 10.78 11.40
N ASP A 690 -7.63 9.59 10.85
CA ASP A 690 -6.55 8.70 10.44
C ASP A 690 -6.96 7.79 9.26
N VAL A 691 -5.97 7.34 8.47
CA VAL A 691 -6.13 6.53 7.26
C VAL A 691 -4.98 5.53 7.12
N ASN A 692 -5.29 4.26 6.85
CA ASN A 692 -4.28 3.21 6.64
C ASN A 692 -4.02 2.91 5.15
N ASN A 693 -3.03 2.07 4.83
CA ASN A 693 -2.67 1.73 3.45
C ASN A 693 -3.75 0.93 2.70
N ALA A 694 -4.66 0.27 3.41
CA ALA A 694 -5.85 -0.34 2.81
C ALA A 694 -6.92 0.70 2.41
N GLY A 695 -6.69 1.99 2.68
CA GLY A 695 -7.62 3.09 2.43
C GLY A 695 -8.79 3.14 3.40
N GLN A 696 -8.73 2.42 4.51
CA GLN A 696 -9.73 2.55 5.57
C GLN A 696 -9.51 3.87 6.32
N ILE A 697 -10.59 4.50 6.76
CA ILE A 697 -10.55 5.82 7.40
C ILE A 697 -11.33 5.77 8.70
N VAL A 698 -10.74 6.24 9.81
CA VAL A 698 -11.46 6.41 11.08
C VAL A 698 -11.72 7.88 11.37
N GLY A 699 -12.71 8.11 12.21
CA GLY A 699 -13.06 9.44 12.68
C GLY A 699 -14.34 9.42 13.50
N TYR A 700 -15.00 10.56 13.61
CA TYR A 700 -16.27 10.65 14.33
C TYR A 700 -17.21 11.70 13.74
N GLY A 701 -18.49 11.53 14.03
CA GLY A 701 -19.55 12.38 13.48
C GLY A 701 -20.88 12.16 14.19
N LEU A 702 -21.93 12.79 13.66
CA LEU A 702 -23.28 12.61 14.16
C LEU A 702 -23.93 11.42 13.47
N ASP A 703 -24.40 10.46 14.26
CA ASP A 703 -25.18 9.33 13.77
C ASP A 703 -26.63 9.73 13.41
N PRO A 704 -27.46 8.82 12.87
CA PRO A 704 -28.84 9.13 12.49
C PRO A 704 -29.76 9.52 13.66
N GLN A 705 -29.32 9.32 14.90
CA GLN A 705 -30.02 9.73 16.12
C GLN A 705 -29.48 11.08 16.66
N GLY A 706 -28.46 11.66 16.03
CA GLY A 706 -27.81 12.89 16.43
C GLY A 706 -26.79 12.74 17.56
N ARG A 707 -26.30 11.52 17.81
CA ARG A 707 -25.26 11.20 18.81
C ARG A 707 -23.87 11.28 18.16
N THR A 708 -22.86 11.68 18.92
CA THR A 708 -21.47 11.70 18.43
C THR A 708 -20.82 10.35 18.63
N HIS A 709 -20.56 9.62 17.54
CA HIS A 709 -19.98 8.29 17.58
C HIS A 709 -18.75 8.20 16.66
N GLY A 710 -17.81 7.35 17.03
CA GLY A 710 -16.70 6.93 16.18
C GLY A 710 -17.20 6.06 15.02
N PHE A 711 -16.58 6.21 13.86
CA PHE A 711 -16.84 5.40 12.68
C PHE A 711 -15.56 4.80 12.12
N LEU A 712 -15.71 3.67 11.41
CA LEU A 712 -14.72 3.14 10.48
C LEU A 712 -15.33 3.12 9.08
N LEU A 713 -14.67 3.77 8.13
CA LEU A 713 -14.97 3.68 6.71
C LEU A 713 -14.06 2.64 6.08
N THR A 714 -14.64 1.71 5.35
CA THR A 714 -13.89 0.74 4.54
C THR A 714 -14.22 0.95 3.07
N PRO A 715 -13.22 1.11 2.18
CA PRO A 715 -13.43 1.16 0.75
C PRO A 715 -14.35 0.03 0.30
N VAL A 716 -15.47 0.36 -0.35
CA VAL A 716 -16.31 -0.65 -1.00
C VAL A 716 -15.56 -1.04 -2.27
N PRO A 717 -15.11 -2.31 -2.40
CA PRO A 717 -14.59 -2.79 -3.66
C PRO A 717 -15.69 -2.57 -4.69
N GLU A 718 -15.39 -1.89 -5.80
CA GLU A 718 -16.43 -1.58 -6.79
C GLU A 718 -17.23 -2.85 -7.08
N PRO A 719 -18.57 -2.87 -6.89
CA PRO A 719 -19.34 -4.05 -7.20
C PRO A 719 -19.13 -4.31 -8.68
N ASN A 720 -18.46 -5.42 -8.99
CA ASN A 720 -18.22 -5.92 -10.35
C ASN A 720 -19.41 -5.52 -11.21
N SER A 721 -19.26 -4.47 -12.02
CA SER A 721 -20.39 -3.71 -12.56
C SER A 721 -21.29 -4.58 -13.46
N GLY A 722 -20.76 -5.75 -13.86
CA GLY A 722 -21.48 -6.84 -14.51
C GLY A 722 -22.63 -7.49 -13.71
N LEU A 723 -22.54 -7.63 -12.38
CA LEU A 723 -23.57 -8.30 -11.58
C LEU A 723 -24.84 -7.45 -11.38
N ALA A 724 -24.66 -6.15 -11.12
CA ALA A 724 -25.77 -5.20 -11.04
C ALA A 724 -26.50 -5.07 -12.39
N MET A 725 -25.74 -5.09 -13.51
CA MET A 725 -26.29 -5.09 -14.86
C MET A 725 -27.08 -6.36 -15.16
N LEU A 726 -26.58 -7.54 -14.75
CA LEU A 726 -27.28 -8.83 -14.90
C LEU A 726 -28.60 -8.87 -14.12
N ALA A 727 -28.64 -8.36 -12.90
CA ALA A 727 -29.85 -8.29 -12.08
C ALA A 727 -30.92 -7.37 -12.70
N GLY A 728 -30.50 -6.19 -13.21
CA GLY A 728 -31.40 -5.25 -13.89
C GLY A 728 -31.97 -5.81 -15.20
N VAL A 729 -31.14 -6.47 -16.01
CA VAL A 729 -31.57 -7.11 -17.26
C VAL A 729 -32.49 -8.30 -16.99
N ALA A 730 -32.20 -9.12 -15.98
CA ALA A 730 -33.06 -10.24 -15.57
C ALA A 730 -34.44 -9.76 -15.09
N ALA A 731 -34.49 -8.69 -14.29
CA ALA A 731 -35.74 -8.09 -13.81
C ALA A 731 -36.59 -7.53 -14.97
N LEU A 732 -35.96 -6.91 -15.98
CA LEU A 732 -36.63 -6.42 -17.19
C LEU A 732 -37.11 -7.57 -18.09
N ALA A 733 -36.33 -8.64 -18.22
CA ALA A 733 -36.72 -9.85 -18.95
C ALA A 733 -37.93 -10.55 -18.30
N LEU A 734 -37.96 -10.62 -16.97
CA LEU A 734 -39.08 -11.18 -16.19
C LEU A 734 -40.35 -10.31 -16.29
N ARG A 735 -40.23 -8.97 -16.28
CA ARG A 735 -41.35 -8.05 -16.57
C ARG A 735 -41.84 -8.12 -18.03
N GLY A 736 -40.94 -8.41 -18.98
CA GLY A 736 -41.29 -8.62 -20.39
C GLY A 736 -42.10 -9.90 -20.61
N ARG A 737 -41.71 -11.01 -19.95
CA ARG A 737 -42.41 -12.30 -20.03
C ARG A 737 -43.84 -12.26 -19.46
N THR A 738 -44.05 -11.57 -18.35
CA THR A 738 -45.39 -11.45 -17.72
C THR A 738 -46.37 -10.61 -18.56
N ARG A 739 -45.90 -9.61 -19.31
CA ARG A 739 -46.74 -8.82 -20.24
C ARG A 739 -47.07 -9.56 -21.54
N PHE A 740 -46.21 -10.46 -22.00
CA PHE A 740 -46.47 -11.26 -23.20
C PHE A 740 -47.49 -12.38 -22.95
N ALA A 741 -47.41 -13.05 -21.79
CA ALA A 741 -48.35 -14.10 -21.39
C ALA A 741 -49.80 -13.58 -21.24
N ARG A 742 -49.99 -12.32 -20.83
CA ARG A 742 -51.33 -11.69 -20.73
C ARG A 742 -51.92 -11.25 -22.07
N ARG A 743 -51.12 -11.12 -23.14
CA ARG A 743 -51.60 -10.71 -24.47
C ARG A 743 -51.89 -11.88 -25.41
N SER A 744 -51.39 -13.08 -25.12
CA SER A 744 -51.67 -14.29 -25.89
C SER A 744 -52.96 -15.01 -25.50
N SER A 745 -53.64 -14.60 -24.42
CA SER A 745 -54.92 -15.21 -23.97
C SER A 745 -56.18 -14.47 -24.43
N THR A 746 -56.07 -13.50 -25.34
CA THR A 746 -57.21 -12.68 -25.83
C THR A 746 -57.22 -12.48 -27.36
N ARG A 747 -56.79 -13.48 -28.12
CA ARG A 747 -57.05 -13.55 -29.56
C ARG A 747 -57.48 -14.93 -30.00
#